data_AF-A0A931LE89-F1
#
_entry.id   AF-A0A931LE89-F1
#
_cell.length_a   1.000
_cell.length_b   1.000
_cell.length_c   1.000
_cell.angle_alpha   90.00
_cell.angle_beta   90.00
_cell.angle_gamma   90.00
#
_symmetry.space_group_name_H-M   'P 1'
#
loop_
_entity.id
_entity.type
_entity.pdbx_description
1 polymer ?
#
loop_
_entity_poly.entity_id
_entity_poly.type
_entity_poly.pdbx_seq_one_letter_code
_entity_poly.pdbx_strand_id
1 'polypeptide(L)'
;MRCPRCQQRAPADAGFCPDCGAKLVLTCGVCGAANVARHRFCKDCGESLGTPAVELGATRRPEAQAPRHLVEKILRSKAALEGERKLITVLFADLKGSLELLADRDPEDARTLLDAVLDRMMEAVHYYEGTVNQVMGDGIMALFGAPLAHEDHARRACYAALRMQESVARHADELRRMQGLDAQIRIGINSGQVVVRSIGNDLHMDYSAIGETTHLAARMEQLARPGTTLITADTLRLAEGYFDVRSLGPMPIAGLAAPQHVYELIGAAPVRSRLHAAAAHGLSPFMGRELEMEQLHRALEQARAGHGQIVSVVGEAGVGKSRLFYEFIRSPRMHGVLALESTSVSYGRATAYLPVTELLRAYFRIDRRDDVRAIQAKVTGNLLTLDETLRDAIPATLWLFDALPEDSSFRALDPVHRRQRTCDAITAMFLRESAVQPLCLVFEDLHAVDSETRAVLDVLVDNLAGARVLLLVNYRYEYAHQWARKTYHTQLRIDPLPSSTMARLLGALLGDDPSVEPVTRMLIERTEGNPFFLEECVRSIIDSRALVGERGAYRPAAVVVAMDVPGTVQAVLAARIDRLAPDEKRLLQSAAVIGKDVPSTLLHAIADVGEDALRHQLAQLQAAEFLYQSALFPELEYTFKHALTHEVAYRNVLHDRRRVLHGRILEAMERLHADRLSEHVERLGHHALRGEVWPKAVGYLRQALTRALGRSANREAVRYAEEALSALRQLPDEPARREEEIDLRFDIRSALLPLHELTRVGQYLAEAERLARDIGDERRIARALGFIAGHEYLTGSPLTAAEQAERAVALAGRLRDHTLEVVPNIYLAQASHARGENRRTIEVLEANLRHLVGEARGQRFGMPGLPAVMCRGWLALAHAELGEFGDATSYALEARRLADETGSPFDSIYADVSLAFVHLRQGEFAAAVPLAQAAREDCLKHDVPHMRNVALSHLGYARVMLGRPADGLPLLAEAVEQSGAMKIRAGHSVWELRLAEGYLVAGRAGEALDLSLGVLERTQKYAERGYEAYALRTLAEIHTRRFPPAAAEAEAAFRGAARLARELGLKPLLAHCHLGLARLLVALGRSSEAQDALAVATDLYRAHAMTFWLADADALLDPATALSRRTP
;
A
#
# COMPACT_ATOMS: atom_id res chain seq x y z
N MET A 1 30.36 41.94 57.36
CA MET A 1 29.49 41.60 56.21
C MET A 1 28.36 40.67 56.64
N ARG A 2 27.21 40.61 55.96
CA ARG A 2 26.17 39.60 56.26
C ARG A 2 26.46 38.31 55.52
N CYS A 3 26.37 37.16 56.20
CA CYS A 3 26.55 35.85 55.59
C CYS A 3 25.42 35.57 54.58
N PRO A 4 25.71 35.14 53.34
CA PRO A 4 24.66 34.83 52.37
C PRO A 4 23.85 33.58 52.72
N ARG A 5 24.35 32.71 53.61
CA ARG A 5 23.69 31.46 54.03
C ARG A 5 22.78 31.63 55.24
N CYS A 6 23.27 32.26 56.32
CA CYS A 6 22.50 32.42 57.57
C CYS A 6 22.11 33.87 57.90
N GLN A 7 22.49 34.84 57.07
CA GLN A 7 22.26 36.28 57.24
C GLN A 7 22.87 36.95 58.49
N GLN A 8 23.57 36.20 59.35
CA GLN A 8 24.25 36.76 60.51
C GLN A 8 25.44 37.66 60.13
N ARG A 9 25.76 38.61 61.02
CA ARG A 9 26.75 39.67 60.78
C ARG A 9 28.15 39.14 61.15
N ALA A 10 28.95 38.83 60.15
CA ALA A 10 30.35 38.42 60.31
C ALA A 10 31.31 39.63 60.30
N PRO A 11 32.46 39.56 60.98
CA PRO A 11 33.56 40.51 60.85
C PRO A 11 33.99 40.70 59.38
N ALA A 12 34.54 41.86 59.01
CA ALA A 12 34.85 42.19 57.62
C ALA A 12 36.08 41.45 57.06
N ASP A 13 36.91 40.92 57.96
CA ASP A 13 38.15 40.19 57.75
C ASP A 13 37.99 38.66 57.87
N ALA A 14 36.79 38.18 58.19
CA ALA A 14 36.52 36.75 58.38
C ALA A 14 36.38 36.03 57.02
N GLY A 15 37.26 35.05 56.75
CA GLY A 15 37.19 34.19 55.56
C GLY A 15 36.00 33.22 55.55
N PHE A 16 35.44 32.91 56.72
CA PHE A 16 34.29 32.03 56.92
C PHE A 16 33.32 32.64 57.95
N CYS A 17 32.04 32.30 57.83
CA CYS A 17 31.03 32.70 58.80
C CYS A 17 31.18 31.89 60.10
N PRO A 18 31.35 32.56 61.26
CA PRO A 18 31.53 31.86 62.54
C PRO A 18 30.30 31.03 62.97
N ASP A 19 29.09 31.39 62.51
CA ASP A 19 27.85 30.71 62.91
C ASP A 19 27.50 29.49 62.05
N CYS A 20 27.88 29.46 60.77
CA CYS A 20 27.44 28.39 59.84
C CYS A 20 28.55 27.81 58.95
N GLY A 21 29.80 28.23 59.14
CA GLY A 21 30.97 27.74 58.40
C GLY A 21 31.00 28.12 56.91
N ALA A 22 30.06 28.93 56.42
CA ALA A 22 30.01 29.32 55.00
C ALA A 22 31.18 30.25 54.64
N LYS A 23 31.89 29.95 53.55
CA LYS A 23 33.00 30.77 53.05
C LYS A 23 32.48 32.15 52.59
N LEU A 24 33.07 33.23 53.12
CA LEU A 24 32.62 34.61 52.89
C LEU A 24 33.47 35.33 51.83
N VAL A 25 34.70 34.85 51.60
CA VAL A 25 35.65 35.39 50.64
C VAL A 25 36.03 34.30 49.62
N LEU A 26 35.85 34.61 48.33
CA LEU A 26 36.29 33.80 47.19
C LEU A 26 37.55 34.41 46.60
N THR A 27 38.60 33.63 46.51
CA THR A 27 39.83 34.01 45.80
C THR A 27 39.67 33.65 44.33
N CYS A 28 39.96 34.58 43.42
CA CYS A 28 39.97 34.27 42.00
C CYS A 28 41.11 33.28 41.68
N GLY A 29 40.80 32.18 41.00
CA GLY A 29 41.79 31.18 40.60
C GLY A 29 42.81 31.67 39.56
N VAL A 30 42.51 32.77 38.86
CA VAL A 30 43.35 33.33 37.78
C VAL A 30 44.24 34.46 38.29
N CYS A 31 43.70 35.49 38.94
CA CYS A 31 44.48 36.66 39.37
C CYS A 31 44.75 36.75 40.88
N GLY A 32 44.22 35.81 41.68
CA GLY A 32 44.43 35.79 43.14
C GLY A 32 43.65 36.86 43.93
N ALA A 33 42.83 37.69 43.28
CA ALA A 33 42.07 38.73 43.95
C ALA A 33 41.01 38.19 44.93
N ALA A 34 40.86 38.84 46.08
CA ALA A 34 39.81 38.55 47.05
C ALA A 34 38.47 39.18 46.66
N ASN A 35 37.45 38.35 46.48
CA ASN A 35 36.10 38.70 46.09
C ASN A 35 35.12 38.29 47.20
N VAL A 36 34.03 39.03 47.38
CA VAL A 36 32.97 38.60 48.30
C VAL A 36 32.17 37.47 47.67
N ALA A 37 31.71 36.50 48.47
CA ALA A 37 31.03 35.29 48.00
C ALA A 37 29.75 35.50 47.15
N ARG A 38 29.24 36.73 47.05
CA ARG A 38 28.12 37.11 46.16
C ARG A 38 28.54 37.52 44.74
N HIS A 39 29.83 37.75 44.51
CA HIS A 39 30.32 38.13 43.18
C HIS A 39 30.31 36.88 42.28
N ARG A 40 29.60 36.98 41.15
CA ARG A 40 29.61 35.92 40.12
C ARG A 40 30.85 35.98 39.22
N PHE A 41 31.51 37.13 39.18
CA PHE A 41 32.73 37.38 38.39
C PHE A 41 33.77 38.11 39.26
N CYS A 42 35.05 37.91 38.96
CA CYS A 42 36.13 38.57 39.65
C CYS A 42 36.06 40.06 39.40
N LYS A 43 36.07 40.85 40.47
CA LYS A 43 36.01 42.32 40.39
C LYS A 43 37.22 42.93 39.67
N ASP A 44 38.35 42.21 39.59
CA ASP A 44 39.61 42.73 39.06
C ASP A 44 39.93 42.20 37.65
N CYS A 45 39.61 40.93 37.33
CA CYS A 45 39.91 40.34 36.00
C CYS A 45 38.69 39.85 35.21
N GLY A 46 37.48 39.93 35.75
CA GLY A 46 36.25 39.51 35.07
C GLY A 46 36.02 38.00 34.99
N GLU A 47 36.96 37.17 35.44
CA GLU A 47 36.84 35.71 35.43
C GLU A 47 35.63 35.22 36.23
N SER A 48 34.93 34.19 35.74
CA SER A 48 33.80 33.62 36.47
C SER A 48 34.28 33.04 37.80
N LEU A 49 33.71 33.53 38.91
CA LEU A 49 33.95 32.96 40.25
C LEU A 49 32.98 31.81 40.54
N GLY A 50 32.34 31.29 39.49
CA GLY A 50 31.35 30.24 39.51
C GLY A 50 31.80 29.04 40.34
N THR A 51 30.86 28.56 41.14
CA THR A 51 30.95 27.37 42.00
C THR A 51 31.79 26.31 41.31
N PRO A 52 32.90 25.87 41.91
CA PRO A 52 33.64 24.80 41.30
C PRO A 52 32.78 23.55 41.48
N ALA A 53 32.21 23.08 40.36
CA ALA A 53 32.04 21.65 40.17
C ALA A 53 33.47 21.10 40.15
N VAL A 54 34.07 20.93 41.33
CA VAL A 54 35.23 20.08 41.47
C VAL A 54 34.68 18.69 41.24
N GLU A 55 34.86 18.24 40.01
CA GLU A 55 35.28 16.90 39.69
C GLU A 55 36.37 16.49 40.69
N LEU A 56 35.95 15.99 41.85
CA LEU A 56 36.76 15.01 42.55
C LEU A 56 36.65 13.77 41.69
N GLY A 57 37.79 13.31 41.17
CA GLY A 57 37.96 12.00 40.58
C GLY A 57 37.51 10.94 41.58
N ALA A 58 36.20 10.70 41.62
CA ALA A 58 35.63 9.46 42.04
C ALA A 58 35.76 8.57 40.82
N THR A 59 36.49 7.47 40.96
CA THR A 59 36.20 6.25 40.21
C THR A 59 34.69 6.13 40.11
N ARG A 60 34.10 6.46 38.95
CA ARG A 60 32.65 6.38 38.72
C ARG A 60 32.29 4.91 38.88
N ARG A 61 31.85 4.51 40.08
CA ARG A 61 30.91 3.41 40.16
C ARG A 61 29.65 3.92 39.46
N PRO A 62 28.99 3.12 38.61
CA PRO A 62 27.62 3.41 38.22
C PRO A 62 26.79 3.38 39.50
N GLU A 63 26.67 4.51 40.20
CA GLU A 63 25.71 4.64 41.28
C GLU A 63 24.34 4.64 40.61
N ALA A 64 23.51 3.64 40.97
CA ALA A 64 22.18 3.39 40.43
C ALA A 64 21.20 4.53 40.80
N GLN A 65 21.44 5.73 40.29
CA GLN A 65 20.63 6.90 40.61
C GLN A 65 19.49 7.00 39.60
N ALA A 66 18.29 6.62 40.04
CA ALA A 66 17.09 6.71 39.22
C ALA A 66 16.86 8.15 38.71
N PRO A 67 16.33 8.35 37.49
CA PRO A 67 15.99 9.66 36.95
C PRO A 67 15.15 10.50 37.92
N ARG A 68 15.35 11.84 37.95
CA ARG A 68 14.68 12.74 38.92
C ARG A 68 13.15 12.57 38.97
N HIS A 69 12.51 12.32 37.83
CA HIS A 69 11.07 12.10 37.74
C HIS A 69 10.60 10.79 38.41
N LEU A 70 11.45 9.75 38.40
CA LEU A 70 11.19 8.46 39.06
C LEU A 70 11.33 8.63 40.58
N VAL A 71 12.37 9.33 41.03
CA VAL A 71 12.56 9.70 42.44
C VAL A 71 11.38 10.52 42.98
N GLU A 72 10.86 11.46 42.21
CA GLU A 72 9.67 12.24 42.62
C GLU A 72 8.39 11.40 42.72
N LYS A 73 8.16 10.43 41.81
CA LYS A 73 7.02 9.49 41.92
C LYS A 73 7.16 8.58 43.15
N ILE A 74 8.37 8.10 43.44
CA ILE A 74 8.69 7.27 44.61
C ILE A 74 8.44 8.03 45.91
N LEU A 75 8.81 9.32 45.98
CA LEU A 75 8.55 10.18 47.13
C LEU A 75 7.06 10.49 47.35
N ARG A 76 6.22 10.41 46.30
CA ARG A 76 4.76 10.58 46.40
C ARG A 76 4.04 9.32 46.88
N SER A 77 4.60 8.12 46.71
CA SER A 77 4.06 6.86 47.26
C SER A 77 4.46 6.66 48.73
N LYS A 78 3.87 7.43 49.65
CA LYS A 78 4.20 7.43 51.09
C LYS A 78 3.83 6.16 51.89
N ALA A 79 3.51 5.04 51.24
CA ALA A 79 3.08 3.80 51.89
C ALA A 79 4.20 2.76 52.15
N ALA A 80 5.44 3.00 51.67
CA ALA A 80 6.50 1.98 51.65
C ALA A 80 7.32 1.80 52.95
N LEU A 81 6.89 2.35 54.08
CA LEU A 81 7.61 2.26 55.36
C LEU A 81 7.28 0.99 56.18
N GLU A 82 6.17 0.31 55.85
CA GLU A 82 5.82 -0.99 56.40
C GLU A 82 5.99 -2.04 55.29
N GLY A 83 6.63 -3.18 55.59
CA GLY A 83 6.95 -4.17 54.55
C GLY A 83 5.68 -4.74 53.90
N GLU A 84 5.53 -4.55 52.58
CA GLU A 84 4.33 -4.94 51.82
C GLU A 84 4.62 -6.15 50.93
N ARG A 85 3.68 -7.09 50.84
CA ARG A 85 3.73 -8.19 49.85
C ARG A 85 3.21 -7.67 48.51
N LYS A 86 4.06 -7.64 47.49
CA LYS A 86 3.66 -7.25 46.13
C LYS A 86 3.98 -8.34 45.13
N LEU A 87 3.09 -8.50 44.16
CA LEU A 87 3.39 -9.23 42.94
C LEU A 87 4.28 -8.34 42.07
N ILE A 88 5.49 -8.79 41.76
CA ILE A 88 6.45 -8.04 40.95
C ILE A 88 7.09 -8.95 39.90
N THR A 89 7.84 -8.35 38.98
CA THR A 89 8.76 -9.08 38.10
C THR A 89 10.20 -8.64 38.37
N VAL A 90 11.07 -9.63 38.53
CA VAL A 90 12.52 -9.45 38.73
C VAL A 90 13.23 -9.83 37.45
N LEU A 91 14.16 -8.97 37.02
CA LEU A 91 15.03 -9.18 35.86
C LEU A 91 16.49 -9.15 36.31
N PHE A 92 17.25 -10.17 35.93
CA PHE A 92 18.71 -10.20 36.01
C PHE A 92 19.29 -10.14 34.61
N ALA A 93 20.29 -9.30 34.38
CA ALA A 93 21.05 -9.27 33.15
C ALA A 93 22.55 -9.28 33.47
N ASP A 94 23.33 -10.07 32.74
CA ASP A 94 24.77 -10.24 32.97
C ASP A 94 25.55 -10.30 31.65
N LEU A 95 26.78 -9.77 31.64
CA LEU A 95 27.67 -9.81 30.48
C LEU A 95 28.44 -11.13 30.44
N LYS A 96 28.28 -11.89 29.36
CA LYS A 96 29.01 -13.15 29.19
C LYS A 96 30.51 -12.90 28.98
N GLY A 97 31.33 -13.61 29.74
CA GLY A 97 32.77 -13.67 29.52
C GLY A 97 33.49 -12.38 29.88
N SER A 98 32.94 -11.58 30.79
CA SER A 98 33.55 -10.34 31.29
C SER A 98 35.03 -10.56 31.67
N LEU A 99 35.36 -11.60 32.42
CA LEU A 99 36.75 -11.94 32.77
C LEU A 99 37.68 -12.15 31.57
N GLU A 100 37.18 -12.76 30.48
CA GLU A 100 37.96 -13.00 29.25
C GLU A 100 38.07 -11.73 28.40
N LEU A 101 37.01 -10.92 28.36
CA LEU A 101 36.97 -9.60 27.72
C LEU A 101 37.93 -8.58 28.38
N LEU A 102 38.23 -8.78 29.67
CA LEU A 102 39.03 -7.88 30.50
C LEU A 102 40.46 -8.41 30.77
N ALA A 103 40.78 -9.66 30.41
CA ALA A 103 42.03 -10.35 30.81
C ALA A 103 43.32 -9.70 30.28
N ASP A 104 43.30 -9.11 29.09
CA ASP A 104 44.47 -8.51 28.42
C ASP A 104 44.38 -6.97 28.31
N ARG A 105 43.55 -6.31 29.12
CA ARG A 105 43.28 -4.86 29.04
C ARG A 105 43.66 -4.13 30.32
N ASP A 106 44.01 -2.85 30.16
CA ASP A 106 44.16 -1.95 31.30
C ASP A 106 42.82 -1.85 32.07
N PRO A 107 42.83 -1.85 33.42
CA PRO A 107 41.63 -1.74 34.24
C PRO A 107 40.73 -0.53 33.92
N GLU A 108 41.27 0.59 33.42
CA GLU A 108 40.48 1.76 33.02
C GLU A 108 39.76 1.55 31.69
N ASP A 109 40.42 0.94 30.70
CA ASP A 109 39.82 0.59 29.41
C ASP A 109 38.76 -0.50 29.54
N ALA A 110 39.06 -1.50 30.39
CA ALA A 110 38.16 -2.57 30.81
C ALA A 110 36.87 -2.03 31.43
N ARG A 111 36.99 -1.04 32.32
CA ARG A 111 35.86 -0.38 32.97
C ARG A 111 35.04 0.46 32.01
N THR A 112 35.68 1.20 31.11
CA THR A 112 34.99 2.04 30.11
C THR A 112 34.08 1.21 29.19
N LEU A 113 34.53 0.02 28.79
CA LEU A 113 33.73 -0.94 28.02
C LEU A 113 32.54 -1.48 28.81
N LEU A 114 32.77 -1.84 30.08
CA LEU A 114 31.73 -2.38 30.96
C LEU A 114 30.64 -1.33 31.24
N ASP A 115 31.05 -0.11 31.58
CA ASP A 115 30.15 1.01 31.87
C ASP A 115 29.25 1.32 30.66
N ALA A 116 29.79 1.29 29.43
CA ALA A 116 29.02 1.50 28.21
C ALA A 116 27.92 0.44 28.00
N VAL A 117 28.16 -0.81 28.40
CA VAL A 117 27.16 -1.89 28.32
C VAL A 117 26.14 -1.75 29.45
N LEU A 118 26.58 -1.49 30.68
CA LEU A 118 25.71 -1.28 31.84
C LEU A 118 24.79 -0.08 31.63
N ASP A 119 25.27 1.03 31.09
CA ASP A 119 24.47 2.22 30.79
C ASP A 119 23.32 1.90 29.83
N ARG A 120 23.57 1.10 28.79
CA ARG A 120 22.54 0.63 27.86
C ARG A 120 21.53 -0.30 28.52
N MET A 121 21.98 -1.16 29.43
CA MET A 121 21.06 -2.00 30.20
C MET A 121 20.17 -1.15 31.11
N MET A 122 20.75 -0.20 31.85
CA MET A 122 20.02 0.70 32.74
C MET A 122 19.03 1.59 31.98
N GLU A 123 19.43 2.14 30.83
CA GLU A 123 18.56 2.92 29.96
C GLU A 123 17.35 2.10 29.50
N ALA A 124 17.56 0.83 29.13
CA ALA A 124 16.47 -0.06 28.75
C ALA A 124 15.49 -0.35 29.90
N VAL A 125 15.99 -0.54 31.13
CA VAL A 125 15.13 -0.67 32.32
C VAL A 125 14.28 0.58 32.53
N HIS A 126 14.92 1.75 32.53
CA HIS A 126 14.25 3.02 32.79
C HIS A 126 13.26 3.42 31.68
N TYR A 127 13.57 3.09 30.42
CA TYR A 127 12.68 3.32 29.28
C TYR A 127 11.32 2.64 29.48
N TYR A 128 11.30 1.44 30.06
CA TYR A 128 10.09 0.68 30.38
C TYR A 128 9.55 0.92 31.80
N GLU A 129 10.02 1.98 32.44
CA GLU A 129 9.64 2.39 33.81
C GLU A 129 9.96 1.33 34.88
N GLY A 130 10.98 0.50 34.63
CA GLY A 130 11.59 -0.34 35.65
C GLY A 130 12.54 0.44 36.56
N THR A 131 12.85 -0.15 37.71
CA THR A 131 13.82 0.40 38.67
C THR A 131 15.03 -0.52 38.76
N VAL A 132 16.23 0.00 38.46
CA VAL A 132 17.48 -0.73 38.70
C VAL A 132 17.73 -0.75 40.20
N ASN A 133 17.71 -1.94 40.79
CA ASN A 133 17.83 -2.12 42.23
C ASN A 133 19.29 -2.31 42.66
N GLN A 134 20.07 -3.04 41.86
CA GLN A 134 21.47 -3.28 42.15
C GLN A 134 22.29 -3.44 40.87
N VAL A 135 23.52 -2.89 40.87
CA VAL A 135 24.55 -3.16 39.86
C VAL A 135 25.52 -4.19 40.45
N MET A 136 25.74 -5.29 39.74
CA MET A 136 26.45 -6.49 40.20
C MET A 136 27.76 -6.70 39.43
N GLY A 137 28.65 -5.69 39.40
CA GLY A 137 29.89 -5.79 38.64
C GLY A 137 29.62 -5.67 37.14
N ASP A 138 29.43 -6.80 36.46
CA ASP A 138 29.19 -6.98 35.03
C ASP A 138 27.71 -7.19 34.66
N GLY A 139 26.82 -7.17 35.65
CA GLY A 139 25.38 -7.29 35.46
C GLY A 139 24.55 -6.30 36.27
N ILE A 140 23.23 -6.36 36.07
CA ILE A 140 22.23 -5.58 36.82
C ILE A 140 21.08 -6.46 37.31
N MET A 141 20.50 -6.06 38.44
CA MET A 141 19.20 -6.54 38.91
C MET A 141 18.19 -5.40 38.85
N ALA A 142 17.07 -5.63 38.17
CA ALA A 142 15.99 -4.66 38.01
C ALA A 142 14.65 -5.22 38.51
N LEU A 143 13.81 -4.32 39.01
CA LEU A 143 12.47 -4.61 39.52
C LEU A 143 11.42 -3.86 38.69
N PHE A 144 10.34 -4.57 38.36
CA PHE A 144 9.15 -4.02 37.71
C PHE A 144 7.93 -4.30 38.58
N GLY A 145 7.08 -3.29 38.80
CA GLY A 145 5.95 -3.37 39.74
C GLY A 145 6.28 -2.92 41.17
N ALA A 146 7.54 -2.54 41.44
CA ALA A 146 7.97 -1.88 42.66
C ALA A 146 9.18 -0.97 42.40
N PRO A 147 9.28 0.19 43.07
CA PRO A 147 8.28 0.84 43.93
C PRO A 147 7.03 1.35 43.18
N LEU A 148 7.12 1.51 41.86
CA LEU A 148 5.99 1.87 41.00
C LEU A 148 5.14 0.63 40.71
N ALA A 149 3.89 0.63 41.19
CA ALA A 149 2.94 -0.44 40.89
C ALA A 149 2.48 -0.33 39.43
N HIS A 150 2.69 -1.40 38.67
CA HIS A 150 2.28 -1.53 37.28
C HIS A 150 1.54 -2.86 37.13
N GLU A 151 0.31 -2.86 36.62
CA GLU A 151 -0.43 -4.10 36.33
C GLU A 151 0.26 -4.93 35.24
N ASP A 152 0.99 -4.27 34.33
CA ASP A 152 1.72 -4.86 33.22
C ASP A 152 3.21 -5.09 33.50
N HIS A 153 3.59 -5.22 34.79
CA HIS A 153 4.99 -5.32 35.23
C HIS A 153 5.80 -6.43 34.51
N ALA A 154 5.19 -7.60 34.27
CA ALA A 154 5.84 -8.70 33.55
C ALA A 154 6.10 -8.37 32.07
N ARG A 155 5.17 -7.67 31.42
CA ARG A 155 5.32 -7.24 30.02
C ARG A 155 6.47 -6.25 29.88
N ARG A 156 6.53 -5.27 30.77
CA ARG A 156 7.60 -4.25 30.78
C ARG A 156 8.98 -4.86 30.98
N ALA A 157 9.11 -5.84 31.88
CA ALA A 157 10.36 -6.57 32.07
C ALA A 157 10.81 -7.31 30.80
N CYS A 158 9.89 -8.01 30.13
CA CYS A 158 10.20 -8.70 28.87
C CYS A 158 10.60 -7.72 27.75
N TYR A 159 9.91 -6.58 27.61
CA TYR A 159 10.30 -5.55 26.64
C TYR A 159 11.66 -4.92 26.97
N ALA A 160 11.94 -4.66 28.24
CA ALA A 160 13.25 -4.19 28.68
C ALA A 160 14.34 -5.19 28.30
N ALA A 161 14.12 -6.48 28.53
CA ALA A 161 15.07 -7.52 28.14
C ALA A 161 15.32 -7.56 26.62
N LEU A 162 14.28 -7.46 25.79
CA LEU A 162 14.44 -7.42 24.33
C LEU A 162 15.23 -6.17 23.88
N ARG A 163 14.93 -5.00 24.45
CA ARG A 163 15.65 -3.76 24.17
C ARG A 163 17.11 -3.81 24.65
N MET A 164 17.38 -4.46 25.79
CA MET A 164 18.75 -4.69 26.26
C MET A 164 19.53 -5.53 25.25
N GLN A 165 18.95 -6.66 24.81
CA GLN A 165 19.59 -7.53 23.81
C GLN A 165 19.87 -6.76 22.50
N GLU A 166 18.89 -6.00 22.00
CA GLU A 166 19.04 -5.20 20.77
C GLU A 166 20.12 -4.11 20.91
N SER A 167 20.08 -3.34 22.00
CA SER A 167 21.01 -2.22 22.23
C SER A 167 22.44 -2.71 22.40
N VAL A 168 22.64 -3.80 23.14
CA VAL A 168 23.96 -4.40 23.35
C VAL A 168 24.47 -5.07 22.07
N ALA A 169 23.62 -5.78 21.32
CA ALA A 169 24.02 -6.39 20.04
C ALA A 169 24.48 -5.33 19.02
N ARG A 170 23.75 -4.21 18.90
CA ARG A 170 24.14 -3.08 18.03
C ARG A 170 25.50 -2.50 18.42
N HIS A 171 25.73 -2.34 19.72
CA HIS A 171 27.01 -1.87 20.22
C HIS A 171 28.13 -2.89 20.03
N ALA A 172 27.84 -4.18 20.18
CA ALA A 172 28.77 -5.26 19.89
C ALA A 172 29.18 -5.27 18.41
N ASP A 173 28.27 -4.99 17.47
CA ASP A 173 28.61 -4.86 16.04
C ASP A 173 29.53 -3.67 15.73
N GLU A 174 29.40 -2.57 16.48
CA GLU A 174 30.33 -1.42 16.40
C GLU A 174 31.71 -1.79 16.98
N LEU A 175 31.73 -2.42 18.16
CA LEU A 175 32.94 -2.89 18.83
C LEU A 175 33.67 -3.96 18.01
N ARG A 176 32.94 -4.86 17.35
CA ARG A 176 33.49 -5.90 16.48
C ARG A 176 34.15 -5.29 15.25
N ARG A 177 33.54 -4.25 14.65
CA ARG A 177 34.10 -3.53 13.50
C ARG A 177 35.34 -2.71 13.84
N MET A 178 35.39 -2.11 15.04
CA MET A 178 36.51 -1.23 15.44
C MET A 178 37.63 -1.96 16.17
N GLN A 179 37.30 -2.98 16.98
CA GLN A 179 38.22 -3.60 17.94
C GLN A 179 38.18 -5.14 17.94
N GLY A 180 37.36 -5.78 17.09
CA GLY A 180 37.28 -7.24 17.00
C GLY A 180 36.62 -7.94 18.21
N LEU A 181 35.96 -7.19 19.08
CA LEU A 181 35.33 -7.72 20.30
C LEU A 181 33.88 -8.16 20.07
N ASP A 182 33.45 -9.20 20.78
CA ASP A 182 32.06 -9.68 20.80
C ASP A 182 31.49 -9.57 22.22
N ALA A 183 30.47 -8.73 22.41
CA ALA A 183 29.82 -8.51 23.70
C ALA A 183 28.38 -9.06 23.64
N GLN A 184 28.08 -10.02 24.51
CA GLN A 184 26.76 -10.67 24.56
C GLN A 184 26.28 -10.76 26.00
N ILE A 185 24.97 -10.58 26.20
CA ILE A 185 24.37 -10.58 27.53
C ILE A 185 23.39 -11.73 27.69
N ARG A 186 23.23 -12.19 28.92
CA ARG A 186 22.26 -13.20 29.33
C ARG A 186 21.22 -12.54 30.21
N ILE A 187 19.96 -12.90 30.05
CA ILE A 187 18.88 -12.29 30.83
C ILE A 187 17.95 -13.37 31.38
N GLY A 188 17.59 -13.23 32.65
CA GLY A 188 16.64 -14.08 33.36
C GLY A 188 15.52 -13.28 33.98
N ILE A 189 14.28 -13.72 33.77
CA ILE A 189 13.08 -13.03 34.27
C ILE A 189 12.19 -14.01 35.01
N ASN A 190 11.71 -13.60 36.19
CA ASN A 190 10.68 -14.33 36.92
C ASN A 190 9.69 -13.37 37.59
N SER A 191 8.42 -13.78 37.65
CA SER A 191 7.33 -13.05 38.28
C SER A 191 6.82 -13.80 39.50
N GLY A 192 6.54 -13.10 40.59
CA GLY A 192 6.08 -13.74 41.82
C GLY A 192 5.90 -12.75 42.96
N GLN A 193 5.34 -13.23 44.07
CA GLN A 193 5.19 -12.40 45.27
C GLN A 193 6.54 -12.21 45.95
N VAL A 194 6.86 -10.97 46.32
CA VAL A 194 8.01 -10.65 47.18
C VAL A 194 7.57 -9.76 48.32
N VAL A 195 8.28 -9.83 49.43
CA VAL A 195 8.14 -8.85 50.52
C VAL A 195 9.12 -7.72 50.24
N VAL A 196 8.57 -6.51 50.05
CA VAL A 196 9.34 -5.30 49.80
C VAL A 196 9.53 -4.58 51.13
N ARG A 197 10.78 -4.38 51.59
CA ARG A 197 11.11 -3.63 52.80
C ARG A 197 12.15 -2.56 52.47
N SER A 198 11.94 -1.32 52.93
CA SER A 198 13.02 -0.31 52.88
C SER A 198 13.96 -0.52 54.06
N ILE A 199 15.27 -0.50 53.79
CA ILE A 199 16.30 -0.45 54.83
C ILE A 199 17.22 0.72 54.46
N GLY A 200 17.16 1.80 55.22
CA GLY A 200 18.09 2.94 55.09
C GLY A 200 17.53 4.28 55.54
N ASN A 201 18.21 4.93 56.49
CA ASN A 201 18.17 6.38 56.70
C ASN A 201 19.26 6.99 55.79
N ASP A 202 18.94 8.09 55.10
CA ASP A 202 19.75 8.84 54.13
C ASP A 202 19.73 8.35 52.67
N LEU A 203 18.79 8.90 51.89
CA LEU A 203 18.78 9.08 50.42
C LEU A 203 19.13 7.90 49.48
N HIS A 204 19.40 6.71 49.99
CA HIS A 204 19.53 5.44 49.27
C HIS A 204 18.47 4.48 49.81
N MET A 205 17.46 4.15 49.00
CA MET A 205 16.52 3.08 49.31
C MET A 205 17.02 1.77 48.71
N ASP A 206 17.70 0.96 49.51
CA ASP A 206 18.00 -0.43 49.14
C ASP A 206 16.72 -1.26 49.29
N TYR A 207 16.12 -1.65 48.16
CA TYR A 207 14.97 -2.55 48.14
C TYR A 207 15.44 -4.00 48.16
N SER A 208 15.51 -4.61 49.34
CA SER A 208 15.81 -6.05 49.42
C SER A 208 14.56 -6.89 49.07
N ALA A 209 14.39 -7.25 47.80
CA ALA A 209 13.43 -8.27 47.37
C ALA A 209 13.95 -9.66 47.76
N ILE A 210 13.66 -10.08 49.00
CA ILE A 210 14.07 -11.39 49.53
C ILE A 210 12.96 -12.41 49.21
N GLY A 211 13.28 -13.46 48.45
CA GLY A 211 12.33 -14.53 48.17
C GLY A 211 12.75 -15.48 47.04
N GLU A 212 12.04 -16.61 46.95
CA GLU A 212 12.15 -17.61 45.89
C GLU A 212 12.06 -16.99 44.48
N THR A 213 11.23 -15.95 44.33
CA THR A 213 11.04 -15.20 43.08
C THR A 213 12.34 -14.62 42.52
N THR A 214 13.15 -13.98 43.37
CA THR A 214 14.43 -13.34 43.01
C THR A 214 15.47 -14.40 42.63
N HIS A 215 15.55 -15.48 43.42
CA HIS A 215 16.48 -16.58 43.15
C HIS A 215 16.16 -17.26 41.82
N LEU A 216 14.88 -17.48 41.51
CA LEU A 216 14.47 -18.12 40.27
C LEU A 216 14.79 -17.24 39.04
N ALA A 217 14.63 -15.92 39.13
CA ALA A 217 15.06 -15.00 38.05
C ALA A 217 16.58 -15.07 37.80
N ALA A 218 17.39 -15.08 38.86
CA ALA A 218 18.84 -15.24 38.75
C ALA A 218 19.23 -16.60 38.14
N ARG A 219 18.50 -17.68 38.47
CA ARG A 219 18.71 -18.99 37.84
C ARG A 219 18.34 -19.00 36.35
N MET A 220 17.31 -18.26 35.95
CA MET A 220 16.97 -18.11 34.53
C MET A 220 18.11 -17.43 33.75
N GLU A 221 18.75 -16.41 34.33
CA GLU A 221 19.89 -15.73 33.72
C GLU A 221 21.06 -16.71 33.55
N GLN A 222 21.41 -17.44 34.61
CA GLN A 222 22.52 -18.40 34.59
C GLN A 222 22.32 -19.54 33.58
N LEU A 223 21.08 -19.97 33.37
CA LEU A 223 20.71 -20.99 32.39
C LEU A 223 20.61 -20.45 30.97
N ALA A 224 20.49 -19.13 30.80
CA ALA A 224 20.36 -18.51 29.49
C ALA A 224 21.65 -18.68 28.69
N ARG A 225 21.50 -19.01 27.41
CA ARG A 225 22.62 -18.94 26.47
C ARG A 225 22.97 -17.48 26.21
N PRO A 226 24.23 -17.16 25.90
CA PRO A 226 24.62 -15.81 25.50
C PRO A 226 23.73 -15.26 24.38
N GLY A 227 23.25 -14.03 24.53
CA GLY A 227 22.32 -13.41 23.58
C GLY A 227 20.87 -13.88 23.71
N THR A 228 20.51 -14.65 24.73
CA THR A 228 19.14 -15.14 24.96
C THR A 228 18.58 -14.65 26.29
N THR A 229 17.24 -14.65 26.37
CA THR A 229 16.49 -14.29 27.55
C THR A 229 15.60 -15.46 27.96
N LEU A 230 15.69 -15.92 29.20
CA LEU A 230 14.83 -16.99 29.73
C LEU A 230 13.79 -16.44 30.71
N ILE A 231 12.57 -16.95 30.59
CA ILE A 231 11.43 -16.60 31.43
C ILE A 231 10.76 -17.86 32.00
N THR A 232 10.13 -17.73 33.16
CA THR A 232 9.35 -18.81 33.78
C THR A 232 7.91 -18.85 33.28
N ALA A 233 7.20 -19.94 33.59
CA ALA A 233 5.77 -20.07 33.31
C ALA A 233 4.92 -18.94 33.96
N ASP A 234 5.30 -18.47 35.15
CA ASP A 234 4.58 -17.41 35.84
C ASP A 234 4.76 -16.04 35.18
N THR A 235 5.96 -15.75 34.66
CA THR A 235 6.16 -14.57 33.83
C THR A 235 5.40 -14.68 32.51
N LEU A 236 5.42 -15.84 31.86
CA LEU A 236 4.70 -16.06 30.61
C LEU A 236 3.19 -15.86 30.79
N ARG A 237 2.59 -16.38 31.86
CA ARG A 237 1.15 -16.25 32.14
C ARG A 237 0.70 -14.79 32.26
N LEU A 238 1.54 -13.93 32.82
CA LEU A 238 1.29 -12.50 32.97
C LEU A 238 1.64 -11.68 31.70
N ALA A 239 2.40 -12.27 30.79
CA ALA A 239 2.86 -11.66 29.55
C ALA A 239 2.27 -12.34 28.30
N GLU A 240 1.29 -13.23 28.47
CA GLU A 240 0.79 -14.12 27.43
C GLU A 240 0.13 -13.33 26.30
N GLY A 241 0.40 -13.73 25.06
CA GLY A 241 -0.11 -13.06 23.86
C GLY A 241 0.63 -11.78 23.45
N TYR A 242 1.69 -11.38 24.15
CA TYR A 242 2.51 -10.19 23.83
C TYR A 242 3.92 -10.53 23.33
N PHE A 243 4.36 -11.79 23.45
CA PHE A 243 5.71 -12.20 23.11
C PHE A 243 5.74 -13.54 22.40
N ASP A 244 6.62 -13.66 21.42
CA ASP A 244 6.99 -14.95 20.84
C ASP A 244 7.96 -15.66 21.79
N VAL A 245 7.59 -16.87 22.20
CA VAL A 245 8.38 -17.67 23.14
C VAL A 245 8.60 -19.08 22.60
N ARG A 246 9.79 -19.62 22.85
CA ARG A 246 10.13 -21.02 22.58
C ARG A 246 10.13 -21.81 23.87
N SER A 247 9.28 -22.83 23.98
CA SER A 247 9.31 -23.75 25.12
C SER A 247 10.60 -24.55 25.10
N LEU A 248 11.34 -24.54 26.21
CA LEU A 248 12.50 -25.41 26.45
C LEU A 248 12.12 -26.65 27.27
N GLY A 249 10.83 -26.80 27.62
CA GLY A 249 10.33 -27.90 28.43
C GLY A 249 10.61 -27.75 29.93
N PRO A 250 10.30 -28.80 30.72
CA PRO A 250 10.57 -28.83 32.15
C PRO A 250 12.08 -29.03 32.39
N MET A 251 12.71 -28.10 33.12
CA MET A 251 14.13 -28.15 33.48
C MET A 251 14.31 -28.31 35.00
N PRO A 252 15.25 -29.17 35.46
CA PRO A 252 15.60 -29.24 36.88
C PRO A 252 16.39 -27.99 37.27
N ILE A 253 15.91 -27.28 38.30
CA ILE A 253 16.57 -26.08 38.83
C ILE A 253 17.11 -26.38 40.22
N ALA A 254 18.40 -26.15 40.43
CA ALA A 254 19.06 -26.39 41.71
C ALA A 254 18.39 -25.58 42.84
N GLY A 255 17.89 -26.29 43.85
CA GLY A 255 17.18 -25.72 45.00
C GLY A 255 15.66 -25.85 44.97
N LEU A 256 15.07 -26.36 43.87
CA LEU A 256 13.64 -26.64 43.76
C LEU A 256 13.39 -28.14 43.57
N ALA A 257 12.39 -28.68 44.26
CA ALA A 257 12.06 -30.11 44.23
C ALA A 257 11.35 -30.54 42.93
N ALA A 258 10.63 -29.64 42.27
CA ALA A 258 9.90 -29.90 41.04
C ALA A 258 10.57 -29.21 39.84
N PRO A 259 10.72 -29.89 38.68
CA PRO A 259 11.17 -29.27 37.43
C PRO A 259 10.28 -28.09 37.05
N GLN A 260 10.89 -26.99 36.60
CA GLN A 260 10.18 -25.79 36.19
C GLN A 260 10.10 -25.72 34.66
N HIS A 261 8.94 -25.36 34.12
CA HIS A 261 8.81 -25.05 32.71
C HIS A 261 9.50 -23.73 32.39
N VAL A 262 10.46 -23.77 31.48
CA VAL A 262 11.25 -22.61 31.08
C VAL A 262 11.01 -22.31 29.61
N TYR A 263 10.94 -21.02 29.31
CA TYR A 263 10.69 -20.51 27.97
C TYR A 263 11.78 -19.52 27.60
N GLU A 264 12.24 -19.58 26.36
CA GLU A 264 13.11 -18.58 25.79
C GLU A 264 12.26 -17.48 25.14
N LEU A 265 12.51 -16.23 25.53
CA LEU A 265 11.89 -15.05 24.95
C LEU A 265 12.56 -14.71 23.62
N ILE A 266 11.85 -14.93 22.51
CA ILE A 266 12.40 -14.79 21.14
C ILE A 266 12.20 -13.37 20.61
N GLY A 267 11.07 -12.74 20.92
CA GLY A 267 10.73 -11.41 20.41
C GLY A 267 9.39 -10.91 20.90
N ALA A 268 9.08 -9.65 20.58
CA ALA A 268 7.75 -9.10 20.82
C ALA A 268 6.76 -9.66 19.79
N ALA A 269 5.60 -10.12 20.24
CA ALA A 269 4.51 -10.46 19.33
C ALA A 269 3.95 -9.16 18.74
N PRO A 270 3.56 -9.13 17.46
CA PRO A 270 2.96 -7.96 16.86
C PRO A 270 1.60 -7.63 17.50
N VAL A 271 1.56 -6.70 18.46
CA VAL A 271 0.29 -6.18 19.00
C VAL A 271 -0.31 -5.25 17.96
N ARG A 272 -1.25 -5.77 17.15
CA ARG A 272 -1.67 -5.07 15.92
C ARG A 272 -3.07 -4.48 15.88
N SER A 273 -3.93 -4.74 16.87
CA SER A 273 -5.29 -4.20 16.84
C SER A 273 -5.59 -3.25 18.00
N ARG A 274 -6.37 -2.21 17.71
CA ARG A 274 -6.94 -1.26 18.70
C ARG A 274 -7.63 -1.98 19.85
N LEU A 275 -8.28 -3.11 19.53
CA LEU A 275 -8.98 -3.90 20.52
C LEU A 275 -8.02 -4.68 21.43
N HIS A 276 -6.82 -5.03 20.96
CA HIS A 276 -5.76 -5.62 21.80
C HIS A 276 -5.28 -4.61 22.85
N ALA A 277 -5.10 -3.35 22.45
CA ALA A 277 -4.75 -2.27 23.37
C ALA A 277 -5.87 -2.04 24.43
N ALA A 278 -7.13 -2.04 23.99
CA ALA A 278 -8.28 -1.89 24.90
C ALA A 278 -8.47 -3.10 25.83
N ALA A 279 -8.13 -4.32 25.39
CA ALA A 279 -8.21 -5.54 26.19
C ALA A 279 -7.32 -5.54 27.43
N ALA A 280 -6.14 -4.93 27.33
CA ALA A 280 -5.23 -4.78 28.47
C ALA A 280 -5.86 -3.99 29.63
N HIS A 281 -6.88 -3.16 29.36
CA HIS A 281 -7.56 -2.31 30.34
C HIS A 281 -8.95 -2.84 30.76
N GLY A 282 -9.30 -4.08 30.42
CA GLY A 282 -10.55 -4.72 30.85
C GLY A 282 -11.75 -4.37 29.97
N LEU A 283 -12.02 -5.23 29.00
CA LEU A 283 -13.18 -5.11 28.11
C LEU A 283 -14.51 -5.38 28.84
N SER A 284 -15.58 -4.75 28.35
CA SER A 284 -16.94 -5.14 28.75
C SER A 284 -17.24 -6.61 28.37
N PRO A 285 -18.14 -7.28 29.12
CA PRO A 285 -18.51 -8.66 28.80
C PRO A 285 -19.06 -8.78 27.37
N PHE A 286 -18.63 -9.82 26.66
CA PHE A 286 -19.15 -10.14 25.34
C PHE A 286 -20.48 -10.88 25.47
N MET A 287 -21.58 -10.31 24.99
CA MET A 287 -22.93 -10.87 25.15
C MET A 287 -23.78 -10.73 23.88
N GLY A 288 -24.68 -11.70 23.63
CA GLY A 288 -25.73 -11.61 22.62
C GLY A 288 -25.25 -11.82 21.19
N ARG A 289 -24.17 -12.59 21.01
CA ARG A 289 -23.51 -12.88 19.73
C ARG A 289 -23.20 -14.36 19.55
N GLU A 290 -23.93 -15.21 20.25
CA GLU A 290 -23.67 -16.65 20.31
C GLU A 290 -23.90 -17.33 18.94
N LEU A 291 -24.91 -16.89 18.19
CA LEU A 291 -25.22 -17.41 16.85
C LEU A 291 -24.15 -17.04 15.83
N GLU A 292 -23.73 -15.78 15.81
CA GLU A 292 -22.69 -15.29 14.89
C GLU A 292 -21.34 -15.95 15.19
N MET A 293 -21.03 -16.17 16.46
CA MET A 293 -19.83 -16.90 16.88
C MET A 293 -19.86 -18.36 16.40
N GLU A 294 -21.01 -19.04 16.53
CA GLU A 294 -21.15 -20.41 16.06
C GLU A 294 -20.98 -20.51 14.53
N GLN A 295 -21.50 -19.53 13.78
CA GLN A 295 -21.31 -19.48 12.32
C GLN A 295 -19.83 -19.30 11.93
N LEU A 296 -19.08 -18.44 12.64
CA LEU A 296 -17.64 -18.31 12.43
C LEU A 296 -16.89 -19.60 12.74
N HIS A 297 -17.25 -20.30 13.83
CA HIS A 297 -16.64 -21.59 14.15
C HIS A 297 -16.97 -22.66 13.11
N ARG A 298 -18.19 -22.70 12.55
CA ARG A 298 -18.53 -23.63 11.47
C ARG A 298 -17.71 -23.37 10.20
N ALA A 299 -17.54 -22.10 9.84
CA ALA A 299 -16.69 -21.71 8.71
C ALA A 299 -15.22 -22.11 8.91
N LEU A 300 -14.71 -22.00 10.14
CA LEU A 300 -13.36 -22.45 10.48
C LEU A 300 -13.18 -23.96 10.29
N GLU A 301 -14.14 -24.78 10.72
CA GLU A 301 -14.06 -26.23 10.56
C GLU A 301 -14.10 -26.64 9.08
N GLN A 302 -14.90 -25.95 8.25
CA GLN A 302 -14.89 -26.15 6.81
C GLN A 302 -13.54 -25.80 6.18
N ALA A 303 -12.98 -24.64 6.55
CA ALA A 303 -11.66 -24.21 6.09
C ALA A 303 -10.58 -25.23 6.51
N ARG A 304 -10.60 -25.74 7.75
CA ARG A 304 -9.69 -26.80 8.21
C ARG A 304 -9.78 -28.06 7.37
N ALA A 305 -10.98 -28.43 6.95
CA ALA A 305 -11.23 -29.57 6.07
C ALA A 305 -10.81 -29.34 4.60
N GLY A 306 -10.21 -28.19 4.26
CA GLY A 306 -9.77 -27.85 2.90
C GLY A 306 -10.83 -27.18 2.04
N HIS A 307 -11.95 -26.76 2.63
CA HIS A 307 -13.01 -26.02 1.95
C HIS A 307 -12.92 -24.55 2.35
N GLY A 308 -12.11 -23.77 1.64
CA GLY A 308 -11.85 -22.39 2.01
C GLY A 308 -13.14 -21.58 2.12
N GLN A 309 -13.21 -20.71 3.12
CA GLN A 309 -14.42 -19.96 3.47
C GLN A 309 -14.16 -18.46 3.48
N ILE A 310 -15.16 -17.69 3.08
CA ILE A 310 -15.18 -16.23 3.21
C ILE A 310 -16.34 -15.86 4.11
N VAL A 311 -16.06 -15.13 5.20
CA VAL A 311 -17.12 -14.61 6.07
C VAL A 311 -17.04 -13.08 6.11
N SER A 312 -18.09 -12.45 5.59
CA SER A 312 -18.27 -10.99 5.62
C SER A 312 -19.14 -10.57 6.78
N VAL A 313 -18.63 -9.72 7.68
CA VAL A 313 -19.38 -9.14 8.79
C VAL A 313 -19.79 -7.70 8.46
N VAL A 314 -21.09 -7.44 8.41
CA VAL A 314 -21.67 -6.15 7.99
C VAL A 314 -22.50 -5.57 9.13
N GLY A 315 -22.36 -4.26 9.37
CA GLY A 315 -23.13 -3.57 10.40
C GLY A 315 -22.68 -2.13 10.61
N GLU A 316 -23.43 -1.37 11.42
CA GLU A 316 -23.13 0.02 11.75
C GLU A 316 -21.82 0.21 12.54
N ALA A 317 -21.32 1.44 12.59
CA ALA A 317 -20.19 1.78 13.44
C ALA A 317 -20.52 1.57 14.93
N GLY A 318 -19.62 0.94 15.69
CA GLY A 318 -19.80 0.70 17.12
C GLY A 318 -20.64 -0.53 17.51
N VAL A 319 -21.25 -1.24 16.56
CA VAL A 319 -22.12 -2.41 16.83
C VAL A 319 -21.40 -3.67 17.33
N GLY A 320 -20.05 -3.69 17.25
CA GLY A 320 -19.22 -4.78 17.78
C GLY A 320 -18.55 -5.70 16.74
N LYS A 321 -18.46 -5.30 15.45
CA LYS A 321 -17.81 -6.10 14.39
C LYS A 321 -16.38 -6.53 14.72
N SER A 322 -15.51 -5.58 15.09
CA SER A 322 -14.13 -5.88 15.50
C SER A 322 -14.06 -6.65 16.81
N ARG A 323 -15.06 -6.48 17.71
CA ARG A 323 -15.14 -7.27 18.94
C ARG A 323 -15.46 -8.74 18.65
N LEU A 324 -16.35 -9.01 17.70
CA LEU A 324 -16.68 -10.37 17.26
C LEU A 324 -15.44 -11.09 16.73
N PHE A 325 -14.66 -10.46 15.85
CA PHE A 325 -13.40 -11.03 15.34
C PHE A 325 -12.37 -11.24 16.44
N TYR A 326 -12.19 -10.26 17.34
CA TYR A 326 -11.28 -10.38 18.48
C TYR A 326 -11.59 -11.61 19.36
N GLU A 327 -12.87 -11.83 19.70
CA GLU A 327 -13.29 -12.97 20.52
C GLU A 327 -13.14 -14.29 19.77
N PHE A 328 -13.43 -14.30 18.47
CA PHE A 328 -13.28 -15.47 17.62
C PHE A 328 -11.82 -15.92 17.52
N ILE A 329 -10.89 -15.01 17.22
CA ILE A 329 -9.46 -15.30 17.03
C ILE A 329 -8.82 -15.85 18.31
N ARG A 330 -9.30 -15.42 19.48
CA ARG A 330 -8.85 -15.91 20.79
C ARG A 330 -9.58 -17.13 21.31
N SER A 331 -10.61 -17.59 20.60
CA SER A 331 -11.37 -18.75 21.04
C SER A 331 -10.46 -19.99 21.06
N PRO A 332 -10.65 -20.94 21.99
CA PRO A 332 -9.85 -22.17 22.05
C PRO A 332 -9.87 -22.97 20.74
N ARG A 333 -10.91 -22.77 19.92
CA ARG A 333 -11.05 -23.41 18.61
C ARG A 333 -10.03 -22.93 17.57
N MET A 334 -9.34 -21.81 17.78
CA MET A 334 -8.29 -21.31 16.90
C MET A 334 -6.92 -21.97 17.11
N HIS A 335 -6.80 -22.91 18.04
CA HIS A 335 -5.55 -23.64 18.27
C HIS A 335 -5.03 -24.31 16.98
N GLY A 336 -3.75 -24.12 16.67
CA GLY A 336 -3.12 -24.68 15.45
C GLY A 336 -3.54 -23.99 14.14
N VAL A 337 -4.13 -22.79 14.20
CA VAL A 337 -4.45 -21.95 13.04
C VAL A 337 -3.53 -20.73 13.07
N LEU A 338 -2.88 -20.42 11.94
CA LEU A 338 -2.11 -19.19 11.80
C LEU A 338 -3.06 -18.04 11.48
N ALA A 339 -3.29 -17.16 12.46
CA ALA A 339 -4.13 -15.98 12.31
C ALA A 339 -3.27 -14.75 11.97
N LEU A 340 -3.60 -14.08 10.86
CA LEU A 340 -2.93 -12.87 10.40
C LEU A 340 -3.96 -11.75 10.26
N GLU A 341 -3.77 -10.67 11.02
CA GLU A 341 -4.71 -9.55 11.10
C GLU A 341 -4.14 -8.29 10.43
N SER A 342 -5.01 -7.59 9.70
CA SER A 342 -4.74 -6.29 9.12
C SER A 342 -5.95 -5.37 9.25
N THR A 343 -5.69 -4.07 9.50
CA THR A 343 -6.76 -3.06 9.61
C THR A 343 -6.57 -1.97 8.57
N SER A 344 -7.66 -1.59 7.92
CA SER A 344 -7.65 -0.45 7.00
C SER A 344 -7.84 0.83 7.80
N VAL A 345 -6.88 1.76 7.71
CA VAL A 345 -7.01 3.09 8.34
C VAL A 345 -7.58 4.09 7.34
N SER A 346 -8.36 5.08 7.78
CA SER A 346 -9.02 6.06 6.91
C SER A 346 -8.05 6.87 6.01
N TYR A 347 -6.79 7.02 6.43
CA TYR A 347 -5.71 7.61 5.63
C TYR A 347 -4.95 6.58 4.76
N GLY A 348 -5.16 5.28 5.01
CA GLY A 348 -4.52 4.15 4.34
C GLY A 348 -4.93 4.01 2.87
N ARG A 349 -6.07 4.58 2.47
CA ARG A 349 -6.44 4.77 1.05
C ARG A 349 -5.36 5.49 0.23
N ALA A 350 -4.45 6.23 0.88
CA ALA A 350 -3.35 6.87 0.20
C ALA A 350 -2.24 5.88 -0.18
N THR A 351 -1.98 4.85 0.63
CA THR A 351 -0.81 3.97 0.45
C THR A 351 -1.23 2.65 -0.18
N ALA A 352 -0.86 2.44 -1.45
CA ALA A 352 -1.16 1.21 -2.19
C ALA A 352 -0.62 -0.03 -1.47
N TYR A 353 -1.43 -1.09 -1.41
CA TYR A 353 -1.15 -2.37 -0.75
C TYR A 353 -0.98 -2.32 0.77
N LEU A 354 -1.26 -1.21 1.45
CA LEU A 354 -0.90 -1.06 2.87
C LEU A 354 -1.44 -2.22 3.75
N PRO A 355 -2.74 -2.59 3.73
CA PRO A 355 -3.23 -3.73 4.50
C PRO A 355 -2.50 -5.04 4.21
N VAL A 356 -2.14 -5.28 2.94
CA VAL A 356 -1.41 -6.49 2.54
C VAL A 356 0.02 -6.44 3.06
N THR A 357 0.73 -5.31 2.89
CA THR A 357 2.10 -5.15 3.40
C THR A 357 2.16 -5.31 4.91
N GLU A 358 1.19 -4.78 5.65
CA GLU A 358 1.11 -5.00 7.09
C GLU A 358 0.97 -6.48 7.40
N LEU A 359 0.01 -7.18 6.80
CA LEU A 359 -0.17 -8.62 6.98
C LEU A 359 1.13 -9.40 6.70
N LEU A 360 1.81 -9.09 5.59
CA LEU A 360 3.09 -9.69 5.22
C LEU A 360 4.22 -9.35 6.21
N ARG A 361 4.26 -8.15 6.80
CA ARG A 361 5.24 -7.84 7.86
C ARG A 361 5.07 -8.76 9.07
N ALA A 362 3.82 -9.11 9.44
CA ALA A 362 3.59 -10.06 10.54
C ALA A 362 4.10 -11.44 10.16
N TYR A 363 3.73 -11.89 8.95
CA TYR A 363 4.10 -13.20 8.45
C TYR A 363 5.63 -13.39 8.38
N PHE A 364 6.35 -12.43 7.77
CA PHE A 364 7.81 -12.47 7.64
C PHE A 364 8.58 -12.00 8.88
N ARG A 365 7.88 -11.56 9.94
CA ARG A 365 8.48 -10.96 11.15
C ARG A 365 9.43 -9.81 10.83
N ILE A 366 8.97 -8.93 9.93
CA ILE A 366 9.69 -7.71 9.54
C ILE A 366 9.39 -6.61 10.57
N ASP A 367 10.44 -6.09 11.20
CA ASP A 367 10.37 -4.96 12.12
C ASP A 367 10.43 -3.63 11.35
N ARG A 368 9.90 -2.54 11.94
CA ARG A 368 9.95 -1.19 11.34
C ARG A 368 11.39 -0.66 11.20
N ARG A 369 12.33 -1.18 11.99
CA ARG A 369 13.74 -0.77 11.93
C ARG A 369 14.60 -1.60 10.99
N ASP A 370 14.09 -2.72 10.48
CA ASP A 370 14.84 -3.58 9.57
C ASP A 370 15.34 -2.78 8.36
N ASP A 371 16.60 -2.98 8.00
CA ASP A 371 17.16 -2.41 6.78
C ASP A 371 16.80 -3.27 5.55
N VAL A 372 17.11 -2.76 4.36
CA VAL A 372 16.81 -3.45 3.10
C VAL A 372 17.40 -4.87 3.06
N ARG A 373 18.59 -5.08 3.64
CA ARG A 373 19.25 -6.40 3.65
C ARG A 373 18.55 -7.38 4.57
N ALA A 374 18.15 -6.95 5.76
CA ALA A 374 17.38 -7.76 6.70
C ALA A 374 16.03 -8.16 6.12
N ILE A 375 15.33 -7.24 5.45
CA ILE A 375 14.07 -7.53 4.75
C ILE A 375 14.30 -8.57 3.64
N GLN A 376 15.34 -8.38 2.82
CA GLN A 376 15.70 -9.32 1.76
C GLN A 376 15.95 -10.74 2.28
N ALA A 377 16.72 -10.86 3.37
CA ALA A 377 17.02 -12.14 4.00
C ALA A 377 15.77 -12.80 4.58
N LYS A 378 14.93 -12.05 5.30
CA LYS A 378 13.69 -12.56 5.91
C LYS A 378 12.70 -13.04 4.84
N VAL A 379 12.44 -12.24 3.81
CA VAL A 379 11.51 -12.62 2.73
C VAL A 379 12.03 -13.84 1.96
N THR A 380 13.28 -13.81 1.51
CA THR A 380 13.88 -14.90 0.74
C THR A 380 13.94 -16.19 1.54
N GLY A 381 14.40 -16.12 2.78
CA GLY A 381 14.53 -17.27 3.67
C GLY A 381 13.19 -17.93 3.98
N ASN A 382 12.16 -17.15 4.33
CA ASN A 382 10.84 -17.69 4.64
C ASN A 382 10.17 -18.32 3.40
N LEU A 383 10.19 -17.63 2.25
CA LEU A 383 9.56 -18.15 1.03
C LEU A 383 10.19 -19.45 0.55
N LEU A 384 11.53 -19.53 0.51
CA LEU A 384 12.22 -20.75 0.06
C LEU A 384 12.16 -21.88 1.08
N THR A 385 12.03 -21.57 2.37
CA THR A 385 11.78 -22.60 3.41
C THR A 385 10.37 -23.16 3.31
N LEU A 386 9.39 -22.33 2.92
CA LEU A 386 8.01 -22.76 2.70
C LEU A 386 7.89 -23.67 1.47
N ASP A 387 8.41 -23.23 0.32
CA ASP A 387 8.49 -24.01 -0.91
C ASP A 387 9.46 -23.37 -1.92
N GLU A 388 10.32 -24.19 -2.54
CA GLU A 388 11.21 -23.75 -3.61
C GLU A 388 10.45 -23.21 -4.84
N THR A 389 9.22 -23.67 -5.09
CA THR A 389 8.38 -23.15 -6.20
C THR A 389 8.02 -21.66 -6.03
N LEU A 390 8.14 -21.09 -4.84
CA LEU A 390 7.89 -19.67 -4.56
C LEU A 390 9.08 -18.76 -4.89
N ARG A 391 10.16 -19.29 -5.50
CA ARG A 391 11.33 -18.49 -5.91
C ARG A 391 10.95 -17.28 -6.78
N ASP A 392 9.98 -17.47 -7.69
CA ASP A 392 9.51 -16.40 -8.58
C ASP A 392 8.63 -15.35 -7.88
N ALA A 393 8.14 -15.64 -6.66
CA ALA A 393 7.38 -14.70 -5.85
C ALA A 393 8.29 -13.68 -5.12
N ILE A 394 9.57 -14.02 -4.90
CA ILE A 394 10.52 -13.20 -4.12
C ILE A 394 10.62 -11.76 -4.65
N PRO A 395 10.86 -11.51 -5.96
CA PRO A 395 10.99 -10.13 -6.46
C PRO A 395 9.72 -9.31 -6.22
N ALA A 396 8.55 -9.91 -6.40
CA ALA A 396 7.29 -9.22 -6.20
C ALA A 396 7.03 -8.88 -4.73
N THR A 397 7.36 -9.79 -3.81
CA THR A 397 7.25 -9.54 -2.37
C THR A 397 8.26 -8.49 -1.89
N LEU A 398 9.51 -8.52 -2.36
CA LEU A 398 10.52 -7.51 -2.01
C LEU A 398 10.15 -6.12 -2.52
N TRP A 399 9.53 -6.06 -3.70
CA TRP A 399 9.07 -4.81 -4.28
C TRP A 399 8.00 -4.10 -3.43
N LEU A 400 7.11 -4.86 -2.78
CA LEU A 400 6.12 -4.30 -1.85
C LEU A 400 6.74 -3.60 -0.63
N PHE A 401 7.93 -4.05 -0.21
CA PHE A 401 8.69 -3.47 0.90
C PHE A 401 9.75 -2.46 0.46
N ASP A 402 9.79 -2.10 -0.84
CA ASP A 402 10.84 -1.27 -1.44
C ASP A 402 12.26 -1.79 -1.16
N ALA A 403 12.38 -3.12 -0.99
CA ALA A 403 13.62 -3.82 -0.70
C ALA A 403 14.15 -4.60 -1.92
N LEU A 404 13.66 -4.29 -3.12
CA LEU A 404 14.06 -4.94 -4.35
C LEU A 404 15.43 -4.40 -4.83
N PRO A 405 16.38 -5.26 -5.24
CA PRO A 405 17.64 -4.80 -5.86
C PRO A 405 17.41 -3.90 -7.09
N GLU A 406 18.34 -2.96 -7.32
CA GLU A 406 18.26 -1.99 -8.43
C GLU A 406 18.38 -2.65 -9.82
N ASP A 407 19.14 -3.73 -9.93
CA ASP A 407 19.38 -4.51 -11.16
C ASP A 407 18.30 -5.57 -11.45
N SER A 408 17.23 -5.62 -10.64
CA SER A 408 16.17 -6.62 -10.80
C SER A 408 15.38 -6.44 -12.10
N SER A 409 15.27 -7.52 -12.90
CA SER A 409 14.40 -7.57 -14.09
C SER A 409 12.92 -7.30 -13.77
N PHE A 410 12.48 -7.46 -12.52
CA PHE A 410 11.14 -7.12 -12.08
C PHE A 410 10.85 -5.62 -12.17
N ARG A 411 11.87 -4.76 -12.10
CA ARG A 411 11.76 -3.30 -12.31
C ARG A 411 11.60 -2.93 -13.79
N ALA A 412 12.06 -3.79 -14.70
CA ALA A 412 11.89 -3.59 -16.15
C ALA A 412 10.49 -3.97 -16.62
N LEU A 413 9.75 -4.78 -15.84
CA LEU A 413 8.37 -5.12 -16.14
C LEU A 413 7.50 -3.86 -16.19
N ASP A 414 6.60 -3.84 -17.16
CA ASP A 414 5.54 -2.86 -17.24
C ASP A 414 4.70 -2.85 -15.94
N PRO A 415 4.26 -1.68 -15.45
CA PRO A 415 3.54 -1.57 -14.18
C PRO A 415 2.33 -2.51 -14.02
N VAL A 416 1.57 -2.78 -15.09
CA VAL A 416 0.38 -3.67 -15.03
C VAL A 416 0.81 -5.09 -14.71
N HIS A 417 1.91 -5.53 -15.33
CA HIS A 417 2.50 -6.86 -15.11
C HIS A 417 3.09 -7.00 -13.74
N ARG A 418 3.74 -5.93 -13.27
CA ARG A 418 4.25 -5.88 -11.92
C ARG A 418 3.14 -6.05 -10.89
N ARG A 419 2.01 -5.37 -11.09
CA ARG A 419 0.80 -5.52 -10.27
C ARG A 419 0.27 -6.95 -10.32
N GLN A 420 0.11 -7.54 -11.51
CA GLN A 420 -0.39 -8.92 -11.64
C GLN A 420 0.53 -9.92 -10.95
N ARG A 421 1.84 -9.88 -11.23
CA ARG A 421 2.83 -10.77 -10.58
C ARG A 421 2.86 -10.57 -9.06
N THR A 422 2.56 -9.37 -8.58
CA THR A 422 2.44 -9.08 -7.15
C THR A 422 1.20 -9.75 -6.53
N CYS A 423 0.03 -9.62 -7.17
CA CYS A 423 -1.18 -10.32 -6.73
C CYS A 423 -1.00 -11.85 -6.75
N ASP A 424 -0.42 -12.38 -7.83
CA ASP A 424 -0.18 -13.81 -8.00
C ASP A 424 0.82 -14.34 -6.95
N ALA A 425 1.91 -13.62 -6.72
CA ALA A 425 2.93 -13.99 -5.73
C ALA A 425 2.35 -14.06 -4.31
N ILE A 426 1.59 -13.05 -3.91
CA ILE A 426 0.96 -12.99 -2.58
C ILE A 426 -0.07 -14.12 -2.44
N THR A 427 -0.88 -14.34 -3.47
CA THR A 427 -1.90 -15.40 -3.46
C THR A 427 -1.26 -16.77 -3.39
N ALA A 428 -0.25 -17.04 -4.23
CA ALA A 428 0.50 -18.30 -4.23
C ALA A 428 1.15 -18.57 -2.87
N MET A 429 1.71 -17.54 -2.22
CA MET A 429 2.28 -17.65 -0.88
C MET A 429 1.23 -18.10 0.15
N PHE A 430 0.07 -17.41 0.23
CA PHE A 430 -0.98 -17.79 1.19
C PHE A 430 -1.56 -19.17 0.90
N LEU A 431 -1.79 -19.51 -0.37
CA LEU A 431 -2.28 -20.84 -0.74
C LEU A 431 -1.27 -21.93 -0.34
N ARG A 432 0.03 -21.68 -0.53
CA ARG A 432 1.08 -22.62 -0.16
C ARG A 432 1.21 -22.77 1.36
N GLU A 433 1.16 -21.66 2.09
CA GLU A 433 1.14 -21.68 3.56
C GLU A 433 -0.10 -22.44 4.07
N SER A 434 -1.25 -22.30 3.41
CA SER A 434 -2.48 -23.05 3.76
C SER A 434 -2.32 -24.57 3.60
N ALA A 435 -1.42 -25.01 2.72
CA ALA A 435 -1.12 -26.44 2.56
C ALA A 435 -0.28 -26.99 3.73
N VAL A 436 0.44 -26.13 4.45
CA VAL A 436 1.20 -26.50 5.65
C VAL A 436 0.31 -26.47 6.88
N GLN A 437 -0.44 -25.38 7.09
CA GLN A 437 -1.32 -25.20 8.24
C GLN A 437 -2.57 -24.37 7.88
N PRO A 438 -3.71 -24.55 8.57
CA PRO A 438 -4.88 -23.71 8.35
C PRO A 438 -4.57 -22.22 8.60
N LEU A 439 -5.05 -21.36 7.72
CA LEU A 439 -4.87 -19.91 7.81
C LEU A 439 -6.19 -19.20 8.12
N CYS A 440 -6.12 -18.19 8.97
CA CYS A 440 -7.21 -17.22 9.16
C CYS A 440 -6.70 -15.82 8.83
N LEU A 441 -7.14 -15.27 7.71
CA LEU A 441 -6.75 -13.94 7.24
C LEU A 441 -7.86 -12.96 7.59
N VAL A 442 -7.54 -11.89 8.33
CA VAL A 442 -8.52 -10.91 8.81
C VAL A 442 -8.22 -9.54 8.22
N PHE A 443 -9.16 -9.00 7.45
CA PHE A 443 -9.11 -7.64 6.93
C PHE A 443 -10.27 -6.83 7.51
N GLU A 444 -9.94 -5.84 8.35
CA GLU A 444 -10.94 -4.93 8.90
C GLU A 444 -11.12 -3.67 8.04
N ASP A 445 -12.34 -3.13 8.09
CA ASP A 445 -12.76 -1.88 7.50
C ASP A 445 -12.56 -1.83 5.97
N LEU A 446 -13.06 -2.82 5.24
CA LEU A 446 -12.91 -2.93 3.77
C LEU A 446 -13.41 -1.72 3.00
N HIS A 447 -14.36 -0.98 3.56
CA HIS A 447 -14.82 0.29 3.02
C HIS A 447 -13.71 1.35 2.88
N ALA A 448 -12.58 1.18 3.57
CA ALA A 448 -11.42 2.07 3.54
C ALA A 448 -10.19 1.50 2.79
N VAL A 449 -10.30 0.36 2.09
CA VAL A 449 -9.15 -0.23 1.35
C VAL A 449 -8.86 0.54 0.07
N ASP A 450 -7.60 0.49 -0.36
CA ASP A 450 -7.12 0.91 -1.68
C ASP A 450 -7.50 -0.09 -2.78
N SER A 451 -7.40 0.34 -4.04
CA SER A 451 -7.85 -0.47 -5.18
C SER A 451 -6.95 -1.68 -5.44
N GLU A 452 -5.70 -1.62 -5.00
CA GLU A 452 -4.66 -2.62 -5.17
C GLU A 452 -4.80 -3.75 -4.15
N THR A 453 -5.01 -3.41 -2.87
CA THR A 453 -5.42 -4.38 -1.84
C THR A 453 -6.69 -5.12 -2.23
N ARG A 454 -7.68 -4.40 -2.77
CA ARG A 454 -8.90 -5.04 -3.29
C ARG A 454 -8.61 -6.06 -4.38
N ALA A 455 -7.71 -5.73 -5.32
CA ALA A 455 -7.33 -6.66 -6.39
C ALA A 455 -6.63 -7.92 -5.85
N VAL A 456 -5.77 -7.80 -4.84
CA VAL A 456 -5.18 -8.96 -4.15
C VAL A 456 -6.27 -9.83 -3.50
N LEU A 457 -7.25 -9.21 -2.84
CA LEU A 457 -8.37 -9.94 -2.23
C LEU A 457 -9.24 -10.64 -3.27
N ASP A 458 -9.52 -9.99 -4.40
CA ASP A 458 -10.31 -10.58 -5.50
C ASP A 458 -9.61 -11.83 -6.08
N VAL A 459 -8.30 -11.74 -6.37
CA VAL A 459 -7.51 -12.88 -6.86
C VAL A 459 -7.43 -13.99 -5.80
N LEU A 460 -7.23 -13.65 -4.52
CA LEU A 460 -7.24 -14.63 -3.44
C LEU A 460 -8.59 -15.36 -3.38
N VAL A 461 -9.70 -14.62 -3.34
CA VAL A 461 -11.08 -15.14 -3.27
C VAL A 461 -11.40 -16.11 -4.40
N ASP A 462 -10.92 -15.83 -5.61
CA ASP A 462 -11.12 -16.70 -6.76
C ASP A 462 -10.40 -18.05 -6.63
N ASN A 463 -9.37 -18.14 -5.80
CA ASN A 463 -8.57 -19.35 -5.59
C ASN A 463 -8.80 -20.04 -4.22
N LEU A 464 -9.76 -19.58 -3.40
CA LEU A 464 -9.97 -20.10 -2.04
C LEU A 464 -10.66 -21.47 -1.96
N ALA A 465 -11.45 -21.87 -2.96
CA ALA A 465 -12.43 -22.96 -2.81
C ALA A 465 -11.86 -24.30 -2.29
N GLY A 466 -10.61 -24.63 -2.65
CA GLY A 466 -9.91 -25.84 -2.21
C GLY A 466 -8.77 -25.61 -1.21
N ALA A 467 -8.67 -24.42 -0.63
CA ALA A 467 -7.59 -24.04 0.26
C ALA A 467 -8.00 -24.16 1.74
N ARG A 468 -7.03 -24.38 2.65
CA ARG A 468 -7.29 -24.37 4.09
C ARG A 468 -7.26 -22.95 4.67
N VAL A 469 -8.09 -22.07 4.11
CA VAL A 469 -8.08 -20.63 4.40
C VAL A 469 -9.47 -20.17 4.80
N LEU A 470 -9.56 -19.46 5.93
CA LEU A 470 -10.71 -18.67 6.36
C LEU A 470 -10.37 -17.19 6.16
N LEU A 471 -11.07 -16.53 5.23
CA LEU A 471 -10.96 -15.09 5.00
C LEU A 471 -12.10 -14.37 5.75
N LEU A 472 -11.74 -13.60 6.77
CA LEU A 472 -12.64 -12.76 7.54
C LEU A 472 -12.52 -11.30 7.11
N VAL A 473 -13.66 -10.70 6.76
CA VAL A 473 -13.72 -9.32 6.29
C VAL A 473 -14.86 -8.58 6.96
N ASN A 474 -14.69 -7.29 7.28
CA ASN A 474 -15.79 -6.48 7.78
C ASN A 474 -15.91 -5.11 7.08
N TYR A 475 -17.14 -4.60 6.96
CA TYR A 475 -17.43 -3.32 6.28
C TYR A 475 -18.80 -2.75 6.68
N ARG A 476 -19.10 -1.53 6.20
CA ARG A 476 -20.39 -0.85 6.37
C ARG A 476 -21.34 -1.15 5.20
N TYR A 477 -22.64 -0.94 5.40
CA TYR A 477 -23.68 -1.33 4.43
C TYR A 477 -23.49 -0.77 3.01
N GLU A 478 -22.81 0.36 2.87
CA GLU A 478 -22.59 1.04 1.59
C GLU A 478 -21.50 0.42 0.72
N TYR A 479 -20.70 -0.51 1.27
CA TYR A 479 -19.61 -1.15 0.55
C TYR A 479 -20.11 -2.33 -0.30
N ALA A 480 -19.79 -2.30 -1.60
CA ALA A 480 -20.18 -3.31 -2.57
C ALA A 480 -18.98 -4.11 -3.10
N HIS A 481 -19.11 -5.44 -3.08
CA HIS A 481 -18.17 -6.39 -3.67
C HIS A 481 -18.90 -7.47 -4.47
N GLN A 482 -18.19 -8.23 -5.29
CA GLN A 482 -18.78 -9.23 -6.19
C GLN A 482 -18.82 -10.65 -5.59
N TRP A 483 -18.20 -10.86 -4.42
CA TRP A 483 -18.06 -12.17 -3.77
C TRP A 483 -19.38 -12.86 -3.37
N ALA A 484 -20.49 -12.11 -3.30
CA ALA A 484 -21.82 -12.65 -2.95
C ALA A 484 -22.32 -13.77 -3.88
N ARG A 485 -21.69 -13.94 -5.06
CA ARG A 485 -22.01 -15.01 -6.01
C ARG A 485 -21.24 -16.31 -5.76
N LYS A 486 -20.27 -16.33 -4.83
CA LYS A 486 -19.46 -17.52 -4.53
C LYS A 486 -20.21 -18.43 -3.56
N THR A 487 -20.14 -19.75 -3.78
CA THR A 487 -20.81 -20.76 -2.93
C THR A 487 -20.19 -20.91 -1.54
N TYR A 488 -18.96 -20.43 -1.37
CA TYR A 488 -18.17 -20.44 -0.13
C TYR A 488 -18.11 -19.06 0.54
N HIS A 489 -19.08 -18.18 0.25
CA HIS A 489 -19.25 -16.88 0.89
C HIS A 489 -20.44 -16.89 1.85
N THR A 490 -20.22 -16.43 3.07
CA THR A 490 -21.25 -16.22 4.10
C THR A 490 -21.26 -14.77 4.53
N GLN A 491 -22.43 -14.11 4.53
CA GLN A 491 -22.59 -12.77 5.07
C GLN A 491 -23.30 -12.82 6.43
N LEU A 492 -22.63 -12.30 7.46
CA LEU A 492 -23.16 -12.09 8.81
C LEU A 492 -23.56 -10.64 8.97
N ARG A 493 -24.84 -10.38 9.23
CA ARG A 493 -25.34 -9.04 9.55
C ARG A 493 -25.41 -8.90 11.06
N ILE A 494 -24.76 -7.86 11.57
CA ILE A 494 -24.65 -7.59 13.00
C ILE A 494 -25.63 -6.47 13.34
N ASP A 495 -26.78 -6.87 13.87
CA ASP A 495 -27.83 -5.95 14.32
C ASP A 495 -27.49 -5.35 15.70
N PRO A 496 -28.06 -4.18 16.06
CA PRO A 496 -27.95 -3.65 17.41
C PRO A 496 -28.40 -4.65 18.49
N LEU A 497 -27.83 -4.55 19.70
CA LEU A 497 -28.17 -5.46 20.80
C LEU A 497 -29.65 -5.29 21.22
N PRO A 498 -30.39 -6.39 21.43
CA PRO A 498 -31.73 -6.34 21.99
C PRO A 498 -31.74 -5.70 23.38
N SER A 499 -32.85 -5.06 23.76
CA SER A 499 -32.98 -4.37 25.05
C SER A 499 -32.70 -5.25 26.27
N SER A 500 -33.04 -6.54 26.20
CA SER A 500 -32.74 -7.52 27.25
C SER A 500 -31.23 -7.75 27.42
N THR A 501 -30.47 -7.73 26.33
CA THR A 501 -29.00 -7.87 26.36
C THR A 501 -28.34 -6.58 26.78
N MET A 502 -28.86 -5.42 26.34
CA MET A 502 -28.40 -4.12 26.83
C MET A 502 -28.56 -3.97 28.34
N ALA A 503 -29.70 -4.41 28.91
CA ALA A 503 -29.92 -4.38 30.35
C ALA A 503 -28.88 -5.23 31.10
N ARG A 504 -28.54 -6.42 30.60
CA ARG A 504 -27.49 -7.26 31.18
C ARG A 504 -26.10 -6.63 31.08
N LEU A 505 -25.79 -6.01 29.94
CA LEU A 505 -24.54 -5.28 29.75
C LEU A 505 -24.44 -4.09 30.70
N LEU A 506 -25.54 -3.35 30.87
CA LEU A 506 -25.65 -2.25 31.83
C LEU A 506 -25.54 -2.73 33.28
N GLY A 507 -26.14 -3.86 33.64
CA GLY A 507 -25.97 -4.45 34.97
C GLY A 507 -24.49 -4.74 35.28
N ALA A 508 -23.75 -5.26 34.30
CA ALA A 508 -22.30 -5.47 34.45
C ALA A 508 -21.47 -4.18 34.51
N LEU A 509 -21.95 -3.07 33.94
CA LEU A 509 -21.25 -1.78 33.93
C LEU A 509 -21.62 -0.90 35.14
N LEU A 510 -22.91 -0.82 35.47
CA LEU A 510 -23.51 0.02 36.51
C LEU A 510 -23.64 -0.68 37.86
N GLY A 511 -23.93 -1.98 37.86
CA GLY A 511 -24.29 -2.77 39.04
C GLY A 511 -25.79 -3.01 39.16
N ASP A 512 -26.17 -3.84 40.14
CA ASP A 512 -27.55 -4.30 40.35
C ASP A 512 -28.32 -3.47 41.40
N ASP A 513 -27.81 -2.29 41.77
CA ASP A 513 -28.45 -1.43 42.77
C ASP A 513 -29.76 -0.82 42.21
N PRO A 514 -30.90 -0.93 42.91
CA PRO A 514 -32.18 -0.40 42.41
C PRO A 514 -32.16 1.10 42.06
N SER A 515 -31.23 1.86 42.63
CA SER A 515 -31.07 3.29 42.35
C SER A 515 -30.58 3.60 40.93
N VAL A 516 -29.96 2.65 40.22
CA VAL A 516 -29.49 2.84 38.84
C VAL A 516 -30.52 2.46 37.77
N GLU A 517 -31.64 1.84 38.14
CA GLU A 517 -32.70 1.40 37.23
C GLU A 517 -33.27 2.53 36.32
N PRO A 518 -33.56 3.75 36.83
CA PRO A 518 -34.00 4.86 35.98
C PRO A 518 -32.97 5.26 34.92
N VAL A 519 -31.68 5.21 35.28
CA VAL A 519 -30.56 5.50 34.37
C VAL A 519 -30.45 4.41 33.32
N THR A 520 -30.58 3.14 33.73
CA THR A 520 -30.56 1.97 32.83
C THR A 520 -31.64 2.08 31.75
N ARG A 521 -32.88 2.40 32.12
CA ARG A 521 -33.99 2.56 31.15
C ARG A 521 -33.75 3.70 30.17
N MET A 522 -33.32 4.85 30.68
CA MET A 522 -32.99 6.01 29.85
C MET A 522 -31.89 5.68 28.84
N LEU A 523 -30.85 4.97 29.26
CA LEU A 523 -29.74 4.58 28.38
C LEU A 523 -30.17 3.58 27.31
N ILE A 524 -31.02 2.60 27.63
CA ILE A 524 -31.58 1.65 26.67
C ILE A 524 -32.38 2.36 25.58
N GLU A 525 -33.28 3.28 25.96
CA GLU A 525 -34.12 4.02 25.01
C GLU A 525 -33.28 4.91 24.07
N ARG A 526 -32.20 5.48 24.60
CA ARG A 526 -31.43 6.52 23.90
C ARG A 526 -30.29 5.99 23.05
N THR A 527 -29.80 4.78 23.34
CA THR A 527 -28.65 4.18 22.65
C THR A 527 -29.03 3.24 21.53
N GLU A 528 -30.33 2.92 21.39
CA GLU A 528 -30.91 2.12 20.31
C GLU A 528 -30.15 0.81 20.01
N GLY A 529 -29.61 0.15 21.05
CA GLY A 529 -28.90 -1.12 20.88
C GLY A 529 -27.42 -1.01 20.55
N ASN A 530 -26.84 0.18 20.38
CA ASN A 530 -25.43 0.35 20.03
C ASN A 530 -24.50 0.19 21.25
N PRO A 531 -23.69 -0.88 21.36
CA PRO A 531 -22.86 -1.13 22.54
C PRO A 531 -21.81 -0.05 22.78
N PHE A 532 -21.19 0.47 21.72
CA PHE A 532 -20.22 1.56 21.84
C PHE A 532 -20.88 2.84 22.36
N PHE A 533 -22.06 3.19 21.83
CA PHE A 533 -22.80 4.36 22.31
C PHE A 533 -23.15 4.23 23.79
N LEU A 534 -23.62 3.05 24.18
CA LEU A 534 -24.00 2.73 25.54
C LEU A 534 -22.85 2.91 26.52
N GLU A 535 -21.68 2.34 26.22
CA GLU A 535 -20.49 2.50 27.05
C GLU A 535 -20.04 3.96 27.17
N GLU A 536 -20.06 4.71 26.06
CA GLU A 536 -19.69 6.14 26.06
C GLU A 536 -20.68 7.01 26.86
N CYS A 537 -21.98 6.69 26.83
CA CYS A 537 -22.97 7.35 27.66
C CYS A 537 -22.73 7.09 29.15
N VAL A 538 -22.47 5.84 29.54
CA VAL A 538 -22.14 5.48 30.93
C VAL A 538 -20.89 6.25 31.38
N ARG A 539 -19.84 6.28 30.56
CA ARG A 539 -18.61 7.05 30.84
C ARG A 539 -18.89 8.54 30.99
N SER A 540 -19.63 9.13 30.05
CA SER A 540 -19.99 10.55 30.11
C SER A 540 -20.76 10.88 31.39
N ILE A 541 -21.62 9.99 31.86
CA ILE A 541 -22.35 10.17 33.13
C ILE A 541 -21.40 10.12 34.33
N ILE A 542 -20.46 9.17 34.35
CA ILE A 542 -19.41 9.05 35.37
C ILE A 542 -18.51 10.29 35.37
N ASP A 543 -18.08 10.74 34.19
CA ASP A 543 -17.25 11.93 34.00
C ASP A 543 -17.94 13.21 34.52
N SER A 544 -19.28 13.26 34.52
CA SER A 544 -20.05 14.38 35.13
C SER A 544 -20.16 14.29 36.65
N ARG A 545 -19.64 13.23 37.27
CA ARG A 545 -19.83 12.87 38.69
C ARG A 545 -21.28 12.66 39.09
N ALA A 546 -22.14 12.35 38.12
CA ALA A 546 -23.56 12.11 38.36
C ALA A 546 -23.82 10.66 38.81
N LEU A 547 -22.89 9.74 38.52
CA LEU A 547 -22.73 8.45 39.19
C LEU A 547 -21.43 8.44 40.00
N VAL A 548 -21.46 7.84 41.20
CA VAL A 548 -20.31 7.68 42.09
C VAL A 548 -20.21 6.21 42.51
N GLY A 549 -18.99 5.68 42.62
CA GLY A 549 -18.75 4.29 42.98
C GLY A 549 -17.69 3.65 42.08
N GLU A 550 -17.60 2.33 42.14
CA GLU A 550 -16.72 1.52 41.30
C GLU A 550 -17.52 0.81 40.20
N ARG A 551 -16.83 0.33 39.17
CA ARG A 551 -17.45 -0.38 38.04
C ARG A 551 -18.26 -1.58 38.54
N GLY A 552 -19.53 -1.65 38.14
CA GLY A 552 -20.46 -2.68 38.62
C GLY A 552 -21.05 -2.42 40.02
N ALA A 553 -20.79 -1.26 40.64
CA ALA A 553 -21.32 -0.87 41.95
C ALA A 553 -21.55 0.66 42.04
N TYR A 554 -22.08 1.26 40.98
CA TYR A 554 -22.36 2.70 40.93
C TYR A 554 -23.67 3.07 41.62
N ARG A 555 -23.72 4.31 42.13
CA ARG A 555 -24.92 4.93 42.70
C ARG A 555 -25.09 6.37 42.18
N PRO A 556 -26.32 6.85 41.98
CA PRO A 556 -26.56 8.25 41.64
C PRO A 556 -26.09 9.19 42.75
N ALA A 557 -25.38 10.26 42.39
CA ALA A 557 -24.92 11.29 43.35
C ALA A 557 -26.06 12.19 43.87
N ALA A 558 -27.18 12.29 43.12
CA ALA A 558 -28.34 13.13 43.43
C ALA A 558 -29.64 12.50 42.88
N VAL A 559 -30.80 13.05 43.27
CA VAL A 559 -32.10 12.68 42.70
C VAL A 559 -32.06 12.90 41.18
N VAL A 560 -32.52 11.90 40.42
CA VAL A 560 -32.50 11.81 38.95
C VAL A 560 -33.34 12.94 38.31
N VAL A 561 -32.84 14.18 38.35
CA VAL A 561 -33.47 15.33 37.71
C VAL A 561 -32.56 15.81 36.59
N ALA A 562 -32.94 15.43 35.38
CA ALA A 562 -32.38 15.84 34.08
C ALA A 562 -30.87 15.65 33.91
N MET A 563 -30.41 14.40 33.85
CA MET A 563 -29.14 14.09 33.19
C MET A 563 -29.29 14.38 31.70
N ASP A 564 -28.67 15.45 31.21
CA ASP A 564 -28.63 15.77 29.78
C ASP A 564 -27.63 14.83 29.08
N VAL A 565 -28.13 13.65 28.65
CA VAL A 565 -27.37 12.73 27.82
C VAL A 565 -27.62 13.14 26.37
N PRO A 566 -26.60 13.54 25.58
CA PRO A 566 -26.81 13.86 24.17
C PRO A 566 -27.42 12.69 23.37
N GLY A 567 -28.22 13.00 22.34
CA GLY A 567 -28.92 12.00 21.53
C GLY A 567 -28.07 11.28 20.48
N THR A 568 -26.77 11.58 20.38
CA THR A 568 -25.86 10.96 19.40
C THR A 568 -24.50 10.64 20.02
N VAL A 569 -23.84 9.60 19.49
CA VAL A 569 -22.50 9.20 19.93
C VAL A 569 -21.49 10.34 19.76
N GLN A 570 -21.56 11.07 18.65
CA GLN A 570 -20.66 12.19 18.37
C GLN A 570 -20.81 13.30 19.40
N ALA A 571 -22.03 13.61 19.82
CA ALA A 571 -22.28 14.64 20.83
C ALA A 571 -21.83 14.20 22.22
N VAL A 572 -21.99 12.91 22.58
CA VAL A 572 -21.42 12.36 23.82
C VAL A 572 -19.90 12.43 23.82
N LEU A 573 -19.24 12.01 22.74
CA LEU A 573 -17.78 12.11 22.62
C LEU A 573 -17.28 13.56 22.68
N ALA A 574 -17.97 14.49 22.01
CA ALA A 574 -17.63 15.92 22.05
C ALA A 574 -17.76 16.47 23.48
N ALA A 575 -18.85 16.16 24.19
CA ALA A 575 -19.06 16.58 25.57
C ALA A 575 -17.98 16.01 26.52
N ARG A 576 -17.55 14.76 26.33
CA ARG A 576 -16.44 14.18 27.11
C ARG A 576 -15.12 14.90 26.83
N ILE A 577 -14.82 15.20 25.57
CA ILE A 577 -13.61 15.97 25.18
C ILE A 577 -13.64 17.39 25.76
N ASP A 578 -14.82 18.03 25.83
CA ASP A 578 -14.98 19.37 26.38
C ASP A 578 -14.76 19.46 27.89
N ARG A 579 -14.88 18.34 28.62
CA ARG A 579 -14.63 18.27 30.07
C ARG A 579 -13.16 18.01 30.42
N LEU A 580 -12.32 17.64 29.46
CA LEU A 580 -10.88 17.49 29.69
C LEU A 580 -10.26 18.82 30.11
N ALA A 581 -9.19 18.77 30.92
CA ALA A 581 -8.44 19.97 31.22
C ALA A 581 -7.89 20.61 29.93
N PRO A 582 -7.69 21.94 29.87
CA PRO A 582 -7.24 22.61 28.65
C PRO A 582 -5.95 22.03 28.03
N ASP A 583 -5.04 21.53 28.86
CA ASP A 583 -3.79 20.93 28.41
C ASP A 583 -3.98 19.52 27.83
N GLU A 584 -4.77 18.69 28.51
CA GLU A 584 -5.13 17.34 28.05
C GLU A 584 -5.92 17.38 26.74
N LYS A 585 -6.87 18.32 26.64
CA LYS A 585 -7.64 18.56 25.40
C LYS A 585 -6.72 18.95 24.25
N ARG A 586 -5.76 19.85 24.48
CA ARG A 586 -4.76 20.25 23.48
C ARG A 586 -3.88 19.09 23.05
N LEU A 587 -3.48 18.23 23.98
CA LEU A 587 -2.69 17.04 23.68
C LEU A 587 -3.48 16.03 22.85
N LEU A 588 -4.73 15.74 23.24
CA LEU A 588 -5.63 14.83 22.50
C LEU A 588 -5.88 15.33 21.07
N GLN A 589 -6.08 16.64 20.89
CA GLN A 589 -6.21 17.27 19.57
C GLN A 589 -4.93 17.13 18.74
N SER A 590 -3.75 17.28 19.35
CA SER A 590 -2.47 17.12 18.66
C SER A 590 -2.25 15.67 18.22
N ALA A 591 -2.58 14.70 19.10
CA ALA A 591 -2.61 13.28 18.77
C ALA A 591 -3.58 12.98 17.61
N ALA A 592 -4.76 13.61 17.61
CA ALA A 592 -5.75 13.41 16.55
C ALA A 592 -5.28 13.88 15.17
N VAL A 593 -4.43 14.91 15.10
CA VAL A 593 -3.84 15.40 13.84
C VAL A 593 -2.70 14.50 13.34
N ILE A 594 -1.98 13.81 14.23
CA ILE A 594 -1.00 12.76 13.84
C ILE A 594 -1.73 11.62 13.14
N GLY A 595 -2.81 11.12 13.74
CA GLY A 595 -3.59 10.02 13.20
C GLY A 595 -4.24 9.19 14.28
N LYS A 596 -4.75 8.01 13.87
CA LYS A 596 -5.35 7.02 14.78
C LYS A 596 -4.29 6.38 15.68
N ASP A 597 -3.14 6.05 15.09
CA ASP A 597 -1.98 5.51 15.77
C ASP A 597 -0.92 6.62 15.89
N VAL A 598 -0.42 6.79 17.11
CA VAL A 598 0.25 7.99 17.57
C VAL A 598 1.57 7.58 18.20
N PRO A 599 2.66 7.58 17.41
CA PRO A 599 4.00 7.32 17.93
C PRO A 599 4.34 8.37 19.00
N SER A 600 4.79 7.90 20.17
CA SER A 600 5.14 8.79 21.29
C SER A 600 6.27 9.74 20.91
N THR A 601 7.23 9.28 20.11
CA THR A 601 8.35 10.06 19.56
C THR A 601 7.85 11.25 18.74
N LEU A 602 6.89 11.02 17.85
CA LEU A 602 6.28 12.06 17.01
C LEU A 602 5.39 13.00 17.83
N LEU A 603 4.59 12.47 18.75
CA LEU A 603 3.74 13.28 19.64
C LEU A 603 4.60 14.19 20.52
N HIS A 604 5.68 13.67 21.11
CA HIS A 604 6.62 14.45 21.90
C HIS A 604 7.28 15.55 21.08
N ALA A 605 7.68 15.25 19.84
CA ALA A 605 8.31 16.23 18.95
C ALA A 605 7.40 17.42 18.59
N ILE A 606 6.07 17.25 18.63
CA ILE A 606 5.10 18.31 18.30
C ILE A 606 4.40 18.90 19.52
N ALA A 607 4.43 18.22 20.66
CA ALA A 607 3.83 18.70 21.90
C ALA A 607 4.79 19.72 22.54
N ASP A 608 4.38 20.99 22.63
CA ASP A 608 5.14 22.08 23.29
C ASP A 608 5.16 21.93 24.82
N VAL A 609 5.49 20.75 25.34
CA VAL A 609 5.50 20.45 26.77
C VAL A 609 6.72 19.61 27.13
N GLY A 610 7.25 19.81 28.33
CA GLY A 610 8.33 18.97 28.87
C GLY A 610 7.89 17.52 29.02
N GLU A 611 8.84 16.59 29.02
CA GLU A 611 8.58 15.14 29.05
C GLU A 611 7.70 14.70 30.23
N ASP A 612 7.93 15.25 31.42
CA ASP A 612 7.15 14.92 32.62
C ASP A 612 5.68 15.36 32.53
N ALA A 613 5.45 16.55 31.96
CA ALA A 613 4.10 17.07 31.74
C ALA A 613 3.36 16.24 30.68
N LEU A 614 4.05 15.86 29.60
CA LEU A 614 3.50 15.00 28.55
C LEU A 614 3.08 13.64 29.12
N ARG A 615 3.94 12.99 29.91
CA ARG A 615 3.63 11.69 30.55
C ARG A 615 2.43 11.81 31.48
N HIS A 616 2.35 12.89 32.27
CA HIS A 616 1.20 13.12 33.15
C HIS A 616 -0.10 13.27 32.35
N GLN A 617 -0.10 14.09 31.30
CA GLN A 617 -1.26 14.30 30.45
C GLN A 617 -1.67 13.02 29.70
N LEU A 618 -0.71 12.22 29.22
CA LEU A 618 -0.99 10.92 28.61
C LEU A 618 -1.64 9.96 29.62
N ALA A 619 -1.14 9.92 30.85
CA ALA A 619 -1.76 9.11 31.91
C ALA A 619 -3.20 9.54 32.21
N GLN A 620 -3.49 10.85 32.19
CA GLN A 620 -4.86 11.36 32.32
C GLN A 620 -5.74 10.99 31.13
N LEU A 621 -5.24 11.10 29.90
CA LEU A 621 -5.97 10.68 28.69
C LEU A 621 -6.21 9.16 28.64
N GLN A 622 -5.30 8.36 29.21
CA GLN A 622 -5.48 6.92 29.40
C GLN A 622 -6.53 6.61 30.47
N ALA A 623 -6.47 7.30 31.62
CA ALA A 623 -7.46 7.16 32.70
C ALA A 623 -8.87 7.59 32.25
N ALA A 624 -8.97 8.61 31.40
CA ALA A 624 -10.20 9.04 30.75
C ALA A 624 -10.59 8.17 29.53
N GLU A 625 -9.82 7.11 29.25
CA GLU A 625 -10.05 6.13 28.18
C GLU A 625 -10.16 6.73 26.76
N PHE A 626 -9.44 7.82 26.48
CA PHE A 626 -9.35 8.39 25.12
C PHE A 626 -8.26 7.72 24.29
N LEU A 627 -7.10 7.50 24.91
CA LEU A 627 -5.93 6.88 24.31
C LEU A 627 -5.55 5.62 25.08
N TYR A 628 -5.10 4.59 24.37
CA TYR A 628 -4.50 3.41 24.96
C TYR A 628 -3.10 3.22 24.43
N GLN A 629 -2.27 2.56 25.23
CA GLN A 629 -0.95 2.16 24.82
C GLN A 629 -1.05 0.90 23.96
N SER A 630 -0.77 1.03 22.66
CA SER A 630 -0.93 -0.05 21.67
C SER A 630 0.34 -0.87 21.49
N ALA A 631 1.49 -0.20 21.47
CA ALA A 631 2.79 -0.86 21.35
C ALA A 631 3.77 -0.28 22.36
N LEU A 632 4.58 -1.17 22.92
CA LEU A 632 5.68 -0.85 23.82
C LEU A 632 7.04 -1.02 23.12
N PHE A 633 7.08 -1.78 22.01
CA PHE A 633 8.29 -2.11 21.27
C PHE A 633 7.99 -2.14 19.76
N PRO A 634 8.90 -1.67 18.88
CA PRO A 634 10.23 -1.12 19.20
C PRO A 634 10.21 0.32 19.74
N GLU A 635 9.08 1.02 19.59
CA GLU A 635 8.81 2.34 20.17
C GLU A 635 7.44 2.36 20.87
N LEU A 636 7.30 3.25 21.84
CA LEU A 636 6.05 3.49 22.54
C LEU A 636 5.03 4.14 21.60
N GLU A 637 3.89 3.50 21.40
CA GLU A 637 2.80 3.98 20.55
C GLU A 637 1.47 4.02 21.32
N TYR A 638 0.70 5.06 21.06
CA TYR A 638 -0.66 5.21 21.55
C TYR A 638 -1.66 5.07 20.41
N THR A 639 -2.84 4.54 20.69
CA THR A 639 -3.94 4.47 19.72
C THR A 639 -5.21 5.02 20.34
N PHE A 640 -6.06 5.65 19.54
CA PHE A 640 -7.38 6.06 19.98
C PHE A 640 -8.24 4.82 20.29
N LYS A 641 -8.93 4.84 21.44
CA LYS A 641 -9.85 3.76 21.85
C LYS A 641 -10.85 3.38 20.76
N HIS A 642 -11.37 4.38 20.05
CA HIS A 642 -12.30 4.18 18.95
C HIS A 642 -12.02 5.15 17.80
N ALA A 643 -12.27 4.70 16.57
CA ALA A 643 -12.08 5.51 15.36
C ALA A 643 -13.00 6.75 15.39
N LEU A 644 -14.21 6.61 15.91
CA LEU A 644 -15.12 7.74 16.08
C LEU A 644 -14.59 8.78 17.10
N THR A 645 -13.88 8.34 18.14
CA THR A 645 -13.23 9.25 19.11
C THR A 645 -12.15 10.07 18.42
N HIS A 646 -11.31 9.43 17.58
CA HIS A 646 -10.35 10.12 16.73
C HIS A 646 -11.02 11.11 15.78
N GLU A 647 -12.08 10.70 15.07
CA GLU A 647 -12.79 11.55 14.12
C GLU A 647 -13.39 12.80 14.78
N VAL A 648 -14.03 12.64 15.94
CA VAL A 648 -14.60 13.76 16.70
C VAL A 648 -13.49 14.67 17.23
N ALA A 649 -12.41 14.11 17.79
CA ALA A 649 -11.27 14.89 18.27
C ALA A 649 -10.61 15.70 17.15
N TYR A 650 -10.42 15.11 15.96
CA TYR A 650 -9.82 15.76 14.80
C TYR A 650 -10.73 16.83 14.18
N ARG A 651 -12.03 16.55 14.02
CA ARG A 651 -13.01 17.51 13.45
C ARG A 651 -13.23 18.72 14.36
N ASN A 652 -13.10 18.56 15.68
CA ASN A 652 -13.22 19.64 16.64
C ASN A 652 -12.01 20.59 16.68
N VAL A 653 -10.94 20.32 15.92
CA VAL A 653 -9.80 21.24 15.81
C VAL A 653 -10.09 22.30 14.74
N LEU A 654 -9.97 23.58 15.12
CA LEU A 654 -10.11 24.70 14.17
C LEU A 654 -9.11 24.57 13.01
N HIS A 655 -9.51 25.10 11.84
CA HIS A 655 -8.72 25.03 10.61
C HIS A 655 -7.27 25.52 10.81
N ASP A 656 -7.09 26.73 11.34
CA ASP A 656 -5.75 27.33 11.52
C ASP A 656 -4.86 26.52 12.44
N ARG A 657 -5.44 25.93 13.50
CA ARG A 657 -4.69 25.07 14.41
C ARG A 657 -4.30 23.75 13.75
N ARG A 658 -5.18 23.15 12.93
CA ARG A 658 -4.86 21.95 12.14
C ARG A 658 -3.71 22.22 11.17
N ARG A 659 -3.76 23.34 10.45
CA ARG A 659 -2.71 23.76 9.53
C ARG A 659 -1.35 23.82 10.23
N VAL A 660 -1.27 24.51 11.37
CA VAL A 660 -0.04 24.61 12.16
C VAL A 660 0.44 23.23 12.65
N LEU A 661 -0.46 22.39 13.15
CA LEU A 661 -0.10 21.05 13.63
C LEU A 661 0.41 20.15 12.50
N HIS A 662 -0.23 20.15 11.33
CA HIS A 662 0.24 19.40 10.17
C HIS A 662 1.63 19.86 9.71
N GLY A 663 1.90 21.17 9.68
CA GLY A 663 3.24 21.70 9.38
C GLY A 663 4.31 21.24 10.37
N ARG A 664 4.00 21.22 11.67
CA ARG A 664 4.93 20.72 12.70
C ARG A 664 5.17 19.22 12.63
N ILE A 665 4.13 18.45 12.31
CA ILE A 665 4.25 17.00 12.09
C ILE A 665 5.16 16.73 10.89
N LEU A 666 5.01 17.49 9.80
CA LEU A 666 5.88 17.38 8.63
C LEU A 666 7.35 17.59 9.01
N GLU A 667 7.66 18.69 9.69
CA GLU A 667 9.03 19.00 10.13
C GLU A 667 9.61 17.94 11.07
N ALA A 668 8.77 17.44 12.00
CA ALA A 668 9.17 16.38 12.92
C ALA A 668 9.45 15.06 12.18
N MET A 669 8.61 14.68 11.21
CA MET A 669 8.83 13.48 10.41
C MET A 669 10.08 13.58 9.54
N GLU A 670 10.34 14.75 8.94
CA GLU A 670 11.56 14.98 8.15
C GLU A 670 12.83 14.81 8.98
N ARG A 671 12.80 15.27 10.24
CA ARG A 671 13.93 15.13 11.18
C ARG A 671 14.08 13.71 11.70
N LEU A 672 12.98 13.05 12.06
CA LEU A 672 13.00 11.70 12.65
C LEU A 672 13.35 10.61 11.63
N HIS A 673 13.10 10.86 10.34
CA HIS A 673 13.31 9.88 9.26
C HIS A 673 14.22 10.42 8.15
N ALA A 674 15.20 11.25 8.49
CA ALA A 674 16.06 11.93 7.51
C ALA A 674 16.77 10.96 6.54
N ASP A 675 17.06 9.73 6.97
CA ASP A 675 17.69 8.66 6.18
C ASP A 675 16.68 7.84 5.35
N ARG A 676 15.37 7.97 5.58
CA ARG A 676 14.32 7.09 5.02
C ARG A 676 13.06 7.85 4.56
N LEU A 677 13.19 9.11 4.15
CA LEU A 677 12.05 9.92 3.72
C LEU A 677 11.24 9.28 2.59
N SER A 678 11.91 8.55 1.68
CA SER A 678 11.29 7.81 0.58
C SER A 678 10.23 6.81 1.04
N GLU A 679 10.35 6.26 2.25
CA GLU A 679 9.39 5.30 2.82
C GLU A 679 8.11 5.97 3.32
N HIS A 680 8.14 7.30 3.51
CA HIS A 680 7.05 8.07 4.13
C HIS A 680 6.47 9.15 3.20
N VAL A 681 6.82 9.14 1.91
CA VAL A 681 6.46 10.16 0.93
C VAL A 681 4.97 10.47 0.90
N GLU A 682 4.10 9.46 0.96
CA GLU A 682 2.64 9.66 0.96
C GLU A 682 2.16 10.41 2.20
N ARG A 683 2.73 10.08 3.38
CA ARG A 683 2.41 10.76 4.64
C ARG A 683 2.98 12.18 4.67
N LEU A 684 4.21 12.35 4.21
CA LEU A 684 4.86 13.66 4.07
C LEU A 684 4.04 14.56 3.14
N GLY A 685 3.60 14.05 1.99
CA GLY A 685 2.72 14.76 1.06
C GLY A 685 1.37 15.14 1.69
N HIS A 686 0.75 14.23 2.46
CA HIS A 686 -0.49 14.51 3.18
C HIS A 686 -0.34 15.64 4.21
N HIS A 687 0.66 15.56 5.10
CA HIS A 687 0.90 16.57 6.12
C HIS A 687 1.37 17.89 5.50
N ALA A 688 2.14 17.87 4.42
CA ALA A 688 2.51 19.10 3.71
C ALA A 688 1.31 19.79 3.06
N LEU A 689 0.42 19.03 2.41
CA LEU A 689 -0.80 19.58 1.81
C LEU A 689 -1.73 20.16 2.87
N ARG A 690 -2.01 19.43 3.96
CA ARG A 690 -2.90 19.88 5.04
C ARG A 690 -2.27 20.98 5.91
N GLY A 691 -0.95 21.03 5.96
CA GLY A 691 -0.19 22.09 6.62
C GLY A 691 -0.02 23.35 5.77
N GLU A 692 -0.50 23.33 4.52
CA GLU A 692 -0.33 24.40 3.54
C GLU A 692 1.15 24.76 3.28
N VAL A 693 2.04 23.76 3.40
CA VAL A 693 3.47 23.90 3.10
C VAL A 693 3.66 23.60 1.60
N TRP A 694 3.13 24.49 0.77
CA TRP A 694 2.89 24.24 -0.66
C TRP A 694 4.11 23.72 -1.44
N PRO A 695 5.34 24.29 -1.30
CA PRO A 695 6.50 23.78 -2.04
C PRO A 695 6.82 22.31 -1.71
N LYS A 696 6.76 21.95 -0.42
CA LYS A 696 7.00 20.57 0.02
C LYS A 696 5.84 19.65 -0.37
N ALA A 697 4.61 20.15 -0.36
CA ALA A 697 3.44 19.39 -0.79
C ALA A 697 3.58 18.97 -2.25
N VAL A 698 3.94 19.89 -3.15
CA VAL A 698 4.20 19.58 -4.56
C VAL A 698 5.29 18.52 -4.69
N GLY A 699 6.44 18.72 -4.02
CA GLY A 699 7.58 17.78 -4.09
C GLY A 699 7.22 16.35 -3.65
N TYR A 700 6.61 16.19 -2.47
CA TYR A 700 6.25 14.87 -1.95
C TYR A 700 5.08 14.23 -2.71
N LEU A 701 4.07 14.99 -3.14
CA LEU A 701 2.95 14.45 -3.93
C LEU A 701 3.41 13.98 -5.31
N ARG A 702 4.42 14.61 -5.92
CA ARG A 702 5.03 14.13 -7.18
C ARG A 702 5.81 12.83 -7.01
N GLN A 703 6.53 12.69 -5.91
CA GLN A 703 7.19 11.42 -5.58
C GLN A 703 6.15 10.32 -5.34
N ALA A 704 5.05 10.63 -4.63
CA ALA A 704 3.93 9.71 -4.43
C ALA A 704 3.25 9.33 -5.76
N LEU A 705 3.04 10.28 -6.67
CA LEU A 705 2.53 10.06 -8.02
C LEU A 705 3.45 9.09 -8.79
N THR A 706 4.76 9.35 -8.80
CA THR A 706 5.73 8.53 -9.52
C THR A 706 5.73 7.09 -8.98
N ARG A 707 5.67 6.94 -7.65
CA ARG A 707 5.54 5.64 -7.00
C ARG A 707 4.23 4.97 -7.39
N ALA A 708 3.10 5.66 -7.30
CA ALA A 708 1.78 5.13 -7.66
C ALA A 708 1.71 4.66 -9.13
N LEU A 709 2.23 5.45 -10.07
CA LEU A 709 2.37 5.06 -11.48
C LEU A 709 3.21 3.80 -11.64
N GLY A 710 4.35 3.72 -10.94
CA GLY A 710 5.21 2.52 -10.93
C GLY A 710 4.56 1.29 -10.29
N ARG A 711 3.51 1.46 -9.49
CA ARG A 711 2.69 0.39 -8.89
C ARG A 711 1.39 0.10 -9.67
N SER A 712 1.15 0.76 -10.80
CA SER A 712 -0.14 0.77 -11.51
C SER A 712 -1.33 1.19 -10.64
N ALA A 713 -1.08 1.92 -9.57
CA ALA A 713 -2.11 2.52 -8.72
C ALA A 713 -2.65 3.79 -9.39
N ASN A 714 -3.33 3.61 -10.52
CA ASN A 714 -3.69 4.68 -11.44
C ASN A 714 -4.68 5.68 -10.81
N ARG A 715 -5.59 5.23 -9.94
CA ARG A 715 -6.55 6.12 -9.26
C ARG A 715 -5.85 7.00 -8.24
N GLU A 716 -4.93 6.42 -7.48
CA GLU A 716 -4.10 7.05 -6.48
C GLU A 716 -3.13 8.04 -7.15
N ALA A 717 -2.53 7.64 -8.28
CA ALA A 717 -1.72 8.52 -9.12
C ALA A 717 -2.50 9.76 -9.57
N VAL A 718 -3.71 9.60 -10.12
CA VAL A 718 -4.58 10.73 -10.48
C VAL A 718 -4.85 11.62 -9.27
N ARG A 719 -5.21 11.05 -8.11
CA ARG A 719 -5.45 11.81 -6.88
C ARG A 719 -4.22 12.61 -6.45
N TYR A 720 -3.04 11.99 -6.41
CA TYR A 720 -1.80 12.66 -6.03
C TYR A 720 -1.43 13.79 -6.97
N ALA A 721 -1.60 13.58 -8.28
CA ALA A 721 -1.33 14.61 -9.27
C ALA A 721 -2.34 15.77 -9.20
N GLU A 722 -3.62 15.51 -8.94
CA GLU A 722 -4.63 16.56 -8.74
C GLU A 722 -4.40 17.35 -7.44
N GLU A 723 -4.02 16.67 -6.35
CA GLU A 723 -3.60 17.31 -5.10
C GLU A 723 -2.34 18.15 -5.30
N ALA A 724 -1.34 17.65 -6.04
CA ALA A 724 -0.14 18.39 -6.39
C ALA A 724 -0.46 19.62 -7.24
N LEU A 725 -1.37 19.48 -8.22
CA LEU A 725 -1.85 20.58 -9.05
C LEU A 725 -2.55 21.66 -8.21
N SER A 726 -3.38 21.27 -7.24
CA SER A 726 -4.02 22.20 -6.31
C SER A 726 -3.01 22.92 -5.42
N ALA A 727 -1.97 22.23 -4.93
CA ALA A 727 -0.91 22.82 -4.12
C ALA A 727 -0.04 23.79 -4.94
N LEU A 728 0.31 23.40 -6.17
CA LEU A 728 1.08 24.20 -7.11
C LEU A 728 0.37 25.51 -7.46
N ARG A 729 -0.98 25.49 -7.51
CA ARG A 729 -1.78 26.69 -7.76
C ARG A 729 -1.65 27.75 -6.67
N GLN A 730 -1.29 27.37 -5.45
CA GLN A 730 -1.11 28.27 -4.30
C GLN A 730 0.27 28.94 -4.28
N LEU A 731 1.23 28.46 -5.08
CA LEU A 731 2.54 29.07 -5.21
C LEU A 731 2.49 30.35 -6.06
N PRO A 732 3.43 31.29 -5.87
CA PRO A 732 3.58 32.45 -6.73
C PRO A 732 3.62 32.05 -8.21
N ASP A 733 2.99 32.89 -9.04
CA ASP A 733 2.84 32.62 -10.47
C ASP A 733 4.13 32.93 -11.24
N GLU A 734 5.09 32.02 -11.11
CA GLU A 734 6.39 32.04 -11.77
C GLU A 734 6.42 31.12 -13.01
N PRO A 735 7.29 31.37 -14.01
CA PRO A 735 7.40 30.51 -15.19
C PRO A 735 7.60 29.03 -14.87
N ALA A 736 8.50 28.71 -13.93
CA ALA A 736 8.79 27.34 -13.49
C ALA A 736 7.55 26.63 -12.91
N ARG A 737 6.67 27.38 -12.20
CA ARG A 737 5.42 26.87 -11.65
C ARG A 737 4.43 26.51 -12.76
N ARG A 738 4.31 27.34 -13.80
CA ARG A 738 3.45 27.06 -14.97
C ARG A 738 3.95 25.87 -15.79
N GLU A 739 5.26 25.77 -15.97
CA GLU A 739 5.91 24.62 -16.61
C GLU A 739 5.59 23.31 -15.88
N GLU A 740 5.73 23.30 -14.55
CA GLU A 740 5.38 22.16 -13.71
C GLU A 740 3.87 21.84 -13.77
N GLU A 741 3.03 22.87 -13.89
CA GLU A 741 1.58 22.72 -14.05
C GLU A 741 1.22 21.97 -15.34
N ILE A 742 1.98 22.20 -16.41
CA ILE A 742 1.80 21.53 -17.70
C ILE A 742 2.29 20.07 -17.60
N ASP A 743 3.47 19.85 -17.03
CA ASP A 743 4.05 18.51 -16.95
C ASP A 743 3.20 17.56 -16.09
N LEU A 744 2.65 18.03 -14.98
CA LEU A 744 1.71 17.25 -14.14
C LEU A 744 0.48 16.80 -14.93
N ARG A 745 -0.02 17.59 -15.90
CA ARG A 745 -1.16 17.18 -16.73
C ARG A 745 -0.80 16.06 -17.69
N PHE A 746 0.45 15.99 -18.17
CA PHE A 746 0.94 14.84 -18.93
C PHE A 746 1.02 13.56 -18.08
N ASP A 747 1.40 13.70 -16.81
CA ASP A 747 1.42 12.58 -15.85
C ASP A 747 0.00 12.09 -15.53
N ILE A 748 -0.95 13.02 -15.28
CA ILE A 748 -2.38 12.71 -15.10
C ILE A 748 -2.92 11.94 -16.31
N ARG A 749 -2.62 12.41 -17.52
CA ARG A 749 -3.01 11.74 -18.78
C ARG A 749 -2.51 10.29 -18.81
N SER A 750 -1.28 10.04 -18.38
CA SER A 750 -0.70 8.70 -18.32
C SER A 750 -1.42 7.78 -17.34
N ALA A 751 -1.90 8.31 -16.20
CA ALA A 751 -2.69 7.57 -15.22
C ALA A 751 -4.16 7.37 -15.64
N LEU A 752 -4.76 8.30 -16.37
CA LEU A 752 -6.16 8.23 -16.81
C LEU A 752 -6.40 7.27 -17.98
N LEU A 753 -5.40 7.07 -18.86
CA LEU A 753 -5.51 6.18 -20.02
C LEU A 753 -5.90 4.73 -19.62
N PRO A 754 -5.20 4.07 -18.67
CA PRO A 754 -5.61 2.75 -18.18
C PRO A 754 -6.99 2.71 -17.52
N LEU A 755 -7.47 3.84 -16.97
CA LEU A 755 -8.79 3.96 -16.35
C LEU A 755 -9.91 4.16 -17.38
N HIS A 756 -9.59 4.24 -18.67
CA HIS A 756 -10.54 4.50 -19.76
C HIS A 756 -11.31 5.82 -19.60
N GLU A 757 -10.77 6.78 -18.87
CA GLU A 757 -11.38 8.10 -18.63
C GLU A 757 -11.01 9.10 -19.75
N LEU A 758 -11.27 8.70 -21.00
CA LEU A 758 -10.83 9.42 -22.21
C LEU A 758 -11.32 10.88 -22.27
N THR A 759 -12.52 11.17 -21.77
CA THR A 759 -13.03 12.56 -21.73
C THR A 759 -12.16 13.46 -20.86
N ARG A 760 -11.72 12.99 -19.69
CA ARG A 760 -10.83 13.76 -18.80
C ARG A 760 -9.43 13.89 -19.41
N VAL A 761 -8.95 12.85 -20.10
CA VAL A 761 -7.69 12.91 -20.86
C VAL A 761 -7.70 14.11 -21.82
N GLY A 762 -8.75 14.25 -22.63
CA GLY A 762 -8.88 15.38 -23.57
C GLY A 762 -8.89 16.74 -22.87
N GLN A 763 -9.60 16.87 -21.73
CA GLN A 763 -9.65 18.10 -20.95
C GLN A 763 -8.27 18.54 -20.41
N TYR A 764 -7.51 17.61 -19.84
CA TYR A 764 -6.16 17.91 -19.34
C TYR A 764 -5.18 18.24 -20.46
N LEU A 765 -5.28 17.57 -21.61
CA LEU A 765 -4.41 17.85 -22.75
C LEU A 765 -4.70 19.22 -23.38
N ALA A 766 -5.97 19.58 -23.56
CA ALA A 766 -6.36 20.89 -24.07
C ALA A 766 -5.86 22.02 -23.15
N GLU A 767 -5.98 21.83 -21.84
CA GLU A 767 -5.50 22.82 -20.87
C GLU A 767 -3.96 22.89 -20.83
N ALA A 768 -3.27 21.76 -20.94
CA ALA A 768 -1.81 21.72 -21.02
C ALA A 768 -1.28 22.46 -22.26
N GLU A 769 -1.93 22.28 -23.41
CA GLU A 769 -1.60 22.98 -24.66
C GLU A 769 -1.82 24.49 -24.53
N ARG A 770 -2.97 24.89 -23.99
CA ARG A 770 -3.30 26.30 -23.74
C ARG A 770 -2.28 26.98 -22.83
N LEU A 771 -1.95 26.35 -21.70
CA LEU A 771 -0.94 26.88 -20.76
C LEU A 771 0.45 26.94 -21.38
N ALA A 772 0.83 25.94 -22.18
CA ALA A 772 2.12 25.94 -22.88
C ALA A 772 2.22 27.09 -23.90
N ARG A 773 1.12 27.43 -24.59
CA ARG A 773 1.02 28.62 -25.44
C ARG A 773 1.13 29.91 -24.66
N ASP A 774 0.44 30.02 -23.52
CA ASP A 774 0.46 31.22 -22.68
C ASP A 774 1.87 31.58 -22.20
N ILE A 775 2.73 30.58 -21.94
CA ILE A 775 4.13 30.79 -21.56
C ILE A 775 5.12 30.82 -22.74
N GLY A 776 4.65 30.57 -23.96
CA GLY A 776 5.48 30.53 -25.16
C GLY A 776 6.48 29.35 -25.22
N ASP A 777 6.22 28.26 -24.51
CA ASP A 777 7.10 27.08 -24.48
C ASP A 777 6.78 26.14 -25.65
N GLU A 778 7.50 26.34 -26.76
CA GLU A 778 7.35 25.53 -27.98
C GLU A 778 7.59 24.03 -27.75
N ARG A 779 8.46 23.63 -26.81
CA ARG A 779 8.75 22.23 -26.52
C ARG A 779 7.54 21.55 -25.87
N ARG A 780 6.90 22.20 -24.90
CA ARG A 780 5.69 21.68 -24.25
C ARG A 780 4.46 21.75 -25.16
N ILE A 781 4.37 22.76 -26.03
CA ILE A 781 3.33 22.81 -27.07
C ILE A 781 3.45 21.59 -28.00
N ALA A 782 4.66 21.27 -28.49
CA ALA A 782 4.89 20.11 -29.36
C ALA A 782 4.48 18.80 -28.68
N ARG A 783 4.88 18.62 -27.42
CA ARG A 783 4.53 17.45 -26.62
C ARG A 783 3.02 17.33 -26.40
N ALA A 784 2.35 18.43 -26.06
CA ALA A 784 0.89 18.45 -25.89
C ALA A 784 0.17 18.09 -27.19
N LEU A 785 0.56 18.69 -28.32
CA LEU A 785 0.00 18.38 -29.64
C LEU A 785 0.19 16.91 -30.03
N GLY A 786 1.37 16.32 -29.75
CA GLY A 786 1.61 14.90 -30.00
C GLY A 786 0.71 13.98 -29.18
N PHE A 787 0.39 14.35 -27.93
CA PHE A 787 -0.57 13.60 -27.11
C PHE A 787 -2.03 13.85 -27.49
N ILE A 788 -2.37 15.07 -27.93
CA ILE A 788 -3.69 15.39 -28.49
C ILE A 788 -3.92 14.58 -29.76
N ALA A 789 -2.91 14.44 -30.64
CA ALA A 789 -3.01 13.59 -31.82
C ALA A 789 -3.38 12.14 -31.46
N GLY A 790 -2.77 11.58 -30.41
CA GLY A 790 -3.14 10.26 -29.91
C GLY A 790 -4.55 10.18 -29.34
N HIS A 791 -5.00 11.20 -28.60
CA HIS A 791 -6.36 11.28 -28.12
C HIS A 791 -7.38 11.35 -29.26
N GLU A 792 -7.16 12.22 -30.24
CA GLU A 792 -7.98 12.40 -31.43
C GLU A 792 -8.01 11.14 -32.31
N TYR A 793 -6.91 10.39 -32.40
CA TYR A 793 -6.91 9.10 -33.08
C TYR A 793 -7.85 8.10 -32.40
N LEU A 794 -7.84 8.04 -31.06
CA LEU A 794 -8.67 7.13 -30.29
C LEU A 794 -10.16 7.52 -30.29
N THR A 795 -10.50 8.80 -30.18
CA THR A 795 -11.88 9.28 -29.93
C THR A 795 -12.48 10.10 -31.08
N GLY A 796 -11.64 10.67 -31.94
CA GLY A 796 -11.97 11.67 -32.95
C GLY A 796 -11.95 11.11 -34.36
N SER A 797 -11.27 11.81 -35.28
CA SER A 797 -11.12 11.45 -36.70
C SER A 797 -9.64 11.28 -37.05
N PRO A 798 -9.27 10.34 -37.94
CA PRO A 798 -7.90 10.25 -38.44
C PRO A 798 -7.39 11.56 -39.05
N LEU A 799 -8.26 12.36 -39.66
CA LEU A 799 -7.88 13.67 -40.20
C LEU A 799 -7.40 14.63 -39.10
N THR A 800 -8.19 14.80 -38.03
CA THR A 800 -7.84 15.72 -36.92
C THR A 800 -6.58 15.23 -36.20
N ALA A 801 -6.43 13.92 -36.03
CA ALA A 801 -5.23 13.33 -35.47
C ALA A 801 -3.98 13.63 -36.31
N ALA A 802 -4.06 13.48 -37.64
CA ALA A 802 -2.95 13.80 -38.55
C ALA A 802 -2.58 15.28 -38.49
N GLU A 803 -3.57 16.19 -38.52
CA GLU A 803 -3.32 17.63 -38.43
C GLU A 803 -2.59 18.02 -37.14
N GLN A 804 -2.98 17.48 -35.98
CA GLN A 804 -2.29 17.76 -34.73
C GLN A 804 -0.87 17.15 -34.70
N ALA A 805 -0.70 15.95 -35.25
CA ALA A 805 0.60 15.31 -35.33
C ALA A 805 1.56 16.08 -36.25
N GLU A 806 1.11 16.53 -37.41
CA GLU A 806 1.91 17.36 -38.34
C GLU A 806 2.35 18.67 -37.69
N ARG A 807 1.45 19.34 -36.96
CA ARG A 807 1.79 20.54 -36.19
C ARG A 807 2.84 20.27 -35.13
N ALA A 808 2.75 19.14 -34.43
CA ALA A 808 3.74 18.73 -33.44
C ALA A 808 5.12 18.45 -34.07
N VAL A 809 5.14 17.71 -35.19
CA VAL A 809 6.38 17.39 -35.94
C VAL A 809 7.02 18.64 -36.51
N ALA A 810 6.24 19.54 -37.11
CA ALA A 810 6.76 20.81 -37.62
C ALA A 810 7.41 21.65 -36.51
N LEU A 811 6.80 21.67 -35.32
CA LEU A 811 7.33 22.36 -34.17
C LEU A 811 8.62 21.72 -33.65
N ALA A 812 8.65 20.40 -33.51
CA ALA A 812 9.82 19.63 -33.12
C ALA A 812 11.00 19.83 -34.09
N GLY A 813 10.72 19.85 -35.40
CA GLY A 813 11.72 20.12 -36.43
C GLY A 813 12.32 21.53 -36.36
N ARG A 814 11.50 22.56 -36.07
CA ARG A 814 12.02 23.93 -35.81
C ARG A 814 12.93 23.97 -34.58
N LEU A 815 12.60 23.20 -33.54
CA LEU A 815 13.39 23.07 -32.32
C LEU A 815 14.63 22.17 -32.49
N ARG A 816 14.72 21.42 -33.60
CA ARG A 816 15.73 20.38 -33.84
C ARG A 816 15.78 19.32 -32.74
N ASP A 817 14.61 18.94 -32.24
CA ASP A 817 14.48 17.91 -31.21
C ASP A 817 13.73 16.68 -31.72
N HIS A 818 14.49 15.68 -32.14
CA HIS A 818 13.97 14.42 -32.67
C HIS A 818 13.25 13.56 -31.62
N THR A 819 13.48 13.78 -30.32
CA THR A 819 12.77 13.02 -29.27
C THR A 819 11.29 13.42 -29.21
N LEU A 820 10.96 14.66 -29.58
CA LEU A 820 9.60 15.16 -29.66
C LEU A 820 8.87 14.71 -30.93
N GLU A 821 9.60 14.25 -31.95
CA GLU A 821 9.04 13.73 -33.21
C GLU A 821 8.50 12.30 -33.02
N VAL A 822 9.04 11.53 -32.07
CA VAL A 822 8.75 10.10 -31.88
C VAL A 822 7.26 9.79 -31.77
N VAL A 823 6.59 10.39 -30.80
CA VAL A 823 5.17 10.15 -30.50
C VAL A 823 4.25 10.65 -31.60
N PRO A 824 4.35 11.92 -32.08
CA PRO A 824 3.47 12.40 -33.13
C PRO A 824 3.70 11.66 -34.47
N ASN A 825 4.92 11.25 -34.81
CA ASN A 825 5.15 10.44 -36.02
C ASN A 825 4.40 9.11 -35.98
N ILE A 826 4.31 8.44 -34.83
CA ILE A 826 3.53 7.21 -34.70
C ILE A 826 2.04 7.49 -34.94
N TYR A 827 1.47 8.53 -34.31
CA TYR A 827 0.05 8.85 -34.52
C TYR A 827 -0.24 9.39 -35.92
N LEU A 828 0.69 10.12 -36.54
CA LEU A 828 0.60 10.51 -37.94
C LEU A 828 0.56 9.29 -38.86
N ALA A 829 1.42 8.30 -38.60
CA ALA A 829 1.48 7.07 -39.37
C ALA A 829 0.20 6.22 -39.22
N GLN A 830 -0.36 6.16 -38.00
CA GLN A 830 -1.64 5.50 -37.71
C GLN A 830 -2.81 6.15 -38.44
N ALA A 831 -2.87 7.48 -38.40
CA ALA A 831 -3.87 8.26 -39.12
C ALA A 831 -3.73 8.11 -40.64
N SER A 832 -2.50 8.16 -41.15
CA SER A 832 -2.17 7.98 -42.57
C SER A 832 -2.59 6.58 -43.05
N HIS A 833 -2.33 5.54 -42.27
CA HIS A 833 -2.75 4.17 -42.57
C HIS A 833 -4.28 4.05 -42.68
N ALA A 834 -5.04 4.62 -41.73
CA ALA A 834 -6.51 4.63 -41.79
C ALA A 834 -7.06 5.34 -43.04
N ARG A 835 -6.33 6.34 -43.54
CA ARG A 835 -6.63 7.06 -44.79
C ARG A 835 -6.14 6.33 -46.05
N GLY A 836 -5.46 5.19 -45.91
CA GLY A 836 -4.87 4.42 -47.01
C GLY A 836 -3.57 4.98 -47.56
N GLU A 837 -2.95 5.95 -46.89
CA GLU A 837 -1.69 6.59 -47.27
C GLU A 837 -0.47 5.75 -46.82
N ASN A 838 -0.46 4.45 -47.14
CA ASN A 838 0.51 3.49 -46.57
C ASN A 838 1.98 3.78 -46.92
N ARG A 839 2.26 4.34 -48.10
CA ARG A 839 3.62 4.79 -48.45
C ARG A 839 4.14 5.88 -47.50
N ARG A 840 3.27 6.83 -47.16
CA ARG A 840 3.57 7.89 -46.18
C ARG A 840 3.80 7.30 -44.78
N THR A 841 2.97 6.33 -44.37
CA THR A 841 3.16 5.59 -43.12
C THR A 841 4.56 4.95 -43.05
N ILE A 842 5.00 4.30 -44.15
CA ILE A 842 6.34 3.68 -44.22
C ILE A 842 7.43 4.75 -44.09
N GLU A 843 7.40 5.79 -44.91
CA GLU A 843 8.41 6.87 -44.91
C GLU A 843 8.56 7.52 -43.52
N VAL A 844 7.44 7.83 -42.87
CA VAL A 844 7.42 8.46 -41.53
C VAL A 844 8.00 7.53 -40.48
N LEU A 845 7.61 6.25 -40.47
CA LEU A 845 8.04 5.32 -39.43
C LEU A 845 9.49 4.84 -39.60
N GLU A 846 9.98 4.68 -40.82
CA GLU A 846 11.39 4.39 -41.08
C GLU A 846 12.29 5.56 -40.68
N ALA A 847 11.83 6.80 -40.93
CA ALA A 847 12.48 7.98 -40.37
C ALA A 847 12.48 7.96 -38.84
N ASN A 848 11.35 7.62 -38.22
CA ASN A 848 11.23 7.56 -36.78
C ASN A 848 12.16 6.51 -36.14
N LEU A 849 12.30 5.33 -36.77
CA LEU A 849 13.16 4.26 -36.29
C LEU A 849 14.65 4.64 -36.27
N ARG A 850 15.10 5.54 -37.16
CA ARG A 850 16.48 6.05 -37.13
C ARG A 850 16.82 6.80 -35.85
N HIS A 851 15.81 7.32 -35.15
CA HIS A 851 15.97 8.01 -33.86
C HIS A 851 15.83 7.07 -32.64
N LEU A 852 15.33 5.85 -32.84
CA LEU A 852 15.07 4.87 -31.77
C LEU A 852 16.19 3.83 -31.66
N VAL A 853 17.41 4.31 -31.44
CA VAL A 853 18.64 3.51 -31.26
C VAL A 853 19.27 3.76 -29.89
N GLY A 854 20.17 2.87 -29.45
CA GLY A 854 20.83 2.99 -28.14
C GLY A 854 19.83 3.02 -26.97
N GLU A 855 20.00 3.97 -26.04
CA GLU A 855 19.10 4.14 -24.89
C GLU A 855 17.66 4.51 -25.30
N ALA A 856 17.48 5.27 -26.38
CA ALA A 856 16.16 5.70 -26.86
C ALA A 856 15.29 4.52 -27.33
N ARG A 857 15.90 3.39 -27.73
CA ARG A 857 15.20 2.17 -28.12
C ARG A 857 14.35 1.60 -26.98
N GLY A 858 14.78 1.76 -25.72
CA GLY A 858 14.10 1.28 -24.53
C GLY A 858 13.15 2.28 -23.87
N GLN A 859 13.05 3.51 -24.41
CA GLN A 859 12.22 4.56 -23.83
C GLN A 859 10.78 4.49 -24.34
N ARG A 860 9.80 4.68 -23.45
CA ARG A 860 8.36 4.65 -23.80
C ARG A 860 7.81 6.00 -24.26
N PHE A 861 8.48 7.12 -23.96
CA PHE A 861 8.01 8.48 -24.30
C PHE A 861 6.57 8.79 -23.85
N GLY A 862 6.12 8.15 -22.76
CA GLY A 862 4.75 8.24 -22.28
C GLY A 862 3.73 7.46 -23.12
N MET A 863 4.15 6.53 -23.97
CA MET A 863 3.23 5.59 -24.65
C MET A 863 3.02 4.32 -23.81
N PRO A 864 1.89 3.61 -23.99
CA PRO A 864 1.65 2.34 -23.32
C PRO A 864 2.66 1.25 -23.69
N GLY A 865 3.07 1.21 -24.96
CA GLY A 865 4.09 0.31 -25.50
C GLY A 865 5.41 1.01 -25.83
N LEU A 866 6.42 0.24 -26.22
CA LEU A 866 7.67 0.74 -26.75
C LEU A 866 7.47 1.28 -28.18
N PRO A 867 7.77 2.56 -28.46
CA PRO A 867 7.73 3.13 -29.80
C PRO A 867 8.49 2.30 -30.85
N ALA A 868 9.60 1.67 -30.48
CA ALA A 868 10.38 0.83 -31.38
C ALA A 868 9.64 -0.46 -31.81
N VAL A 869 8.81 -1.03 -30.95
CA VAL A 869 7.92 -2.17 -31.27
C VAL A 869 6.73 -1.67 -32.08
N MET A 870 6.10 -0.58 -31.63
CA MET A 870 4.92 -0.02 -32.28
C MET A 870 5.20 0.43 -33.72
N CYS A 871 6.33 1.10 -33.99
CA CYS A 871 6.71 1.52 -35.34
C CYS A 871 6.82 0.31 -36.29
N ARG A 872 7.45 -0.78 -35.83
CA ARG A 872 7.60 -2.01 -36.62
C ARG A 872 6.27 -2.72 -36.87
N GLY A 873 5.39 -2.75 -35.88
CA GLY A 873 4.03 -3.26 -36.06
C GLY A 873 3.27 -2.50 -37.17
N TRP A 874 3.29 -1.16 -37.14
CA TRP A 874 2.64 -0.36 -38.18
C TRP A 874 3.30 -0.43 -39.55
N LEU A 875 4.63 -0.56 -39.60
CA LEU A 875 5.34 -0.85 -40.85
C LEU A 875 4.87 -2.18 -41.44
N ALA A 876 4.74 -3.22 -40.61
CA ALA A 876 4.23 -4.52 -41.04
C ALA A 876 2.81 -4.41 -41.63
N LEU A 877 1.91 -3.69 -40.97
CA LEU A 877 0.56 -3.44 -41.45
C LEU A 877 0.55 -2.69 -42.80
N ALA A 878 1.33 -1.61 -42.92
CA ALA A 878 1.40 -0.79 -44.13
C ALA A 878 1.95 -1.55 -45.34
N HIS A 879 3.04 -2.31 -45.15
CA HIS A 879 3.59 -3.17 -46.20
C HIS A 879 2.61 -4.27 -46.62
N ALA A 880 1.89 -4.88 -45.66
CA ALA A 880 0.88 -5.89 -45.97
C ALA A 880 -0.28 -5.33 -46.80
N GLU A 881 -0.76 -4.11 -46.52
CA GLU A 881 -1.79 -3.45 -47.33
C GLU A 881 -1.30 -3.13 -48.77
N LEU A 882 0.01 -2.96 -48.98
CA LEU A 882 0.62 -2.77 -50.31
C LEU A 882 0.96 -4.10 -51.02
N GLY A 883 0.78 -5.24 -50.34
CA GLY A 883 1.14 -6.57 -50.86
C GLY A 883 2.64 -6.89 -50.77
N GLU A 884 3.41 -6.12 -50.00
CA GLU A 884 4.85 -6.30 -49.78
C GLU A 884 5.09 -7.24 -48.58
N PHE A 885 4.60 -8.47 -48.66
CA PHE A 885 4.52 -9.38 -47.51
C PHE A 885 5.89 -9.80 -46.94
N GLY A 886 6.96 -9.83 -47.76
CA GLY A 886 8.31 -10.13 -47.29
C GLY A 886 8.80 -9.10 -46.25
N ASP A 887 8.69 -7.82 -46.58
CA ASP A 887 9.03 -6.73 -45.67
C ASP A 887 8.08 -6.68 -44.48
N ALA A 888 6.79 -6.92 -44.72
CA ALA A 888 5.78 -6.97 -43.67
C ALA A 888 6.10 -8.01 -42.59
N THR A 889 6.41 -9.24 -42.99
CA THR A 889 6.79 -10.32 -42.08
C THR A 889 8.11 -10.03 -41.37
N SER A 890 9.09 -9.45 -42.07
CA SER A 890 10.38 -9.06 -41.47
C SER A 890 10.18 -8.09 -40.31
N TYR A 891 9.46 -6.98 -40.54
CA TYR A 891 9.18 -6.00 -39.49
C TYR A 891 8.36 -6.58 -38.33
N ALA A 892 7.36 -7.43 -38.61
CA ALA A 892 6.56 -8.06 -37.56
C ALA A 892 7.39 -9.01 -36.67
N LEU A 893 8.30 -9.79 -37.26
CA LEU A 893 9.21 -10.67 -36.52
C LEU A 893 10.24 -9.89 -35.69
N GLU A 894 10.75 -8.75 -36.20
CA GLU A 894 11.60 -7.85 -35.43
C GLU A 894 10.85 -7.23 -34.23
N ALA A 895 9.59 -6.83 -34.43
CA ALA A 895 8.75 -6.30 -33.35
C ALA A 895 8.62 -7.33 -32.23
N ARG A 896 8.38 -8.59 -32.58
CA ARG A 896 8.26 -9.70 -31.62
C ARG A 896 9.56 -9.98 -30.88
N ARG A 897 10.69 -10.02 -31.59
CA ARG A 897 12.02 -10.19 -30.96
C ARG A 897 12.28 -9.12 -29.90
N LEU A 898 11.95 -7.86 -30.19
CA LEU A 898 12.12 -6.76 -29.25
C LEU A 898 11.12 -6.84 -28.08
N ALA A 899 9.89 -7.27 -28.33
CA ALA A 899 8.93 -7.50 -27.26
C ALA A 899 9.43 -8.59 -26.29
N ASP A 900 9.96 -9.69 -26.82
CA ASP A 900 10.53 -10.79 -26.04
C ASP A 900 11.72 -10.33 -25.17
N GLU A 901 12.59 -9.45 -25.70
CA GLU A 901 13.73 -8.87 -24.95
C GLU A 901 13.28 -8.08 -23.71
N THR A 902 12.13 -7.42 -23.78
CA THR A 902 11.64 -6.51 -22.72
C THR A 902 10.70 -7.20 -21.74
N GLY A 903 10.16 -8.37 -22.12
CA GLY A 903 9.21 -9.11 -21.30
C GLY A 903 7.93 -8.32 -21.00
N SER A 904 7.55 -7.37 -21.88
CA SER A 904 6.30 -6.62 -21.77
C SER A 904 5.19 -7.30 -22.57
N PRO A 905 4.13 -7.79 -21.91
CA PRO A 905 3.01 -8.40 -22.63
C PRO A 905 2.21 -7.42 -23.47
N PHE A 906 2.16 -6.12 -23.15
CA PHE A 906 1.60 -5.15 -24.10
C PHE A 906 2.37 -5.25 -25.43
N ASP A 907 3.69 -5.16 -25.37
CA ASP A 907 4.54 -5.17 -26.57
C ASP A 907 4.47 -6.53 -27.29
N SER A 908 4.33 -7.63 -26.54
CA SER A 908 4.21 -8.99 -27.08
C SER A 908 2.87 -9.20 -27.80
N ILE A 909 1.77 -8.85 -27.13
CA ILE A 909 0.42 -8.83 -27.72
C ILE A 909 0.42 -7.97 -28.98
N TYR A 910 1.03 -6.79 -28.91
CA TYR A 910 1.12 -5.86 -30.04
C TYR A 910 1.84 -6.46 -31.25
N ALA A 911 2.97 -7.13 -31.02
CA ALA A 911 3.72 -7.80 -32.07
C ALA A 911 2.94 -8.99 -32.67
N ASP A 912 2.31 -9.81 -31.83
CA ASP A 912 1.56 -10.99 -32.27
C ASP A 912 0.31 -10.61 -33.08
N VAL A 913 -0.45 -9.59 -32.67
CA VAL A 913 -1.59 -9.12 -33.48
C VAL A 913 -1.13 -8.48 -34.79
N SER A 914 0.04 -7.83 -34.80
CA SER A 914 0.62 -7.26 -36.03
C SER A 914 1.02 -8.36 -37.01
N LEU A 915 1.68 -9.41 -36.54
CA LEU A 915 2.02 -10.57 -37.38
C LEU A 915 0.77 -11.33 -37.85
N ALA A 916 -0.21 -11.51 -36.97
CA ALA A 916 -1.48 -12.12 -37.34
C ALA A 916 -2.18 -11.31 -38.44
N PHE A 917 -2.13 -9.97 -38.39
CA PHE A 917 -2.67 -9.12 -39.46
C PHE A 917 -2.01 -9.39 -40.81
N VAL A 918 -0.67 -9.50 -40.85
CA VAL A 918 0.08 -9.81 -42.08
C VAL A 918 -0.40 -11.14 -42.68
N HIS A 919 -0.47 -12.20 -41.87
CA HIS A 919 -0.97 -13.51 -42.31
C HIS A 919 -2.43 -13.45 -42.81
N LEU A 920 -3.31 -12.72 -42.10
CA LEU A 920 -4.70 -12.55 -42.53
C LEU A 920 -4.80 -11.84 -43.88
N ARG A 921 -3.97 -10.83 -44.14
CA ARG A 921 -3.95 -10.10 -45.41
C ARG A 921 -3.38 -10.94 -46.56
N GLN A 922 -2.38 -11.77 -46.27
CA GLN A 922 -1.78 -12.67 -47.27
C GLN A 922 -2.67 -13.89 -47.59
N GLY A 923 -3.63 -14.22 -46.71
CA GLY A 923 -4.51 -15.39 -46.84
C GLY A 923 -4.01 -16.62 -46.09
N GLU A 924 -3.00 -16.48 -45.23
CA GLU A 924 -2.45 -17.54 -44.39
C GLU A 924 -3.25 -17.70 -43.07
N PHE A 925 -4.56 -17.92 -43.18
CA PHE A 925 -5.47 -17.92 -42.03
C PHE A 925 -5.08 -18.92 -40.93
N ALA A 926 -4.58 -20.10 -41.32
CA ALA A 926 -4.14 -21.12 -40.37
C ALA A 926 -2.95 -20.66 -39.51
N ALA A 927 -2.03 -19.86 -40.07
CA ALA A 927 -0.89 -19.29 -39.35
C ALA A 927 -1.31 -18.15 -38.40
N ALA A 928 -2.37 -17.40 -38.75
CA ALA A 928 -2.89 -16.33 -37.92
C ALA A 928 -3.60 -16.82 -36.64
N VAL A 929 -4.23 -18.01 -36.66
CA VAL A 929 -4.99 -18.57 -35.52
C VAL A 929 -4.18 -18.66 -34.23
N PRO A 930 -3.01 -19.35 -34.18
CA PRO A 930 -2.26 -19.50 -32.93
C PRO A 930 -1.78 -18.16 -32.36
N LEU A 931 -1.38 -17.22 -33.23
CA LEU A 931 -0.94 -15.88 -32.83
C LEU A 931 -2.10 -15.07 -32.21
N ALA A 932 -3.24 -15.00 -32.90
CA ALA A 932 -4.40 -14.26 -32.40
C ALA A 932 -5.01 -14.92 -31.15
N GLN A 933 -4.92 -16.24 -31.02
CA GLN A 933 -5.35 -16.96 -29.83
C GLN A 933 -4.46 -16.67 -28.63
N ALA A 934 -3.13 -16.75 -28.80
CA ALA A 934 -2.17 -16.40 -27.75
C ALA A 934 -2.36 -14.95 -27.30
N ALA A 935 -2.44 -13.99 -28.24
CA ALA A 935 -2.69 -12.59 -27.93
C ALA A 935 -4.01 -12.38 -27.17
N ARG A 936 -5.08 -13.13 -27.48
CA ARG A 936 -6.35 -13.05 -26.76
C ARG A 936 -6.21 -13.56 -25.32
N GLU A 937 -5.52 -14.69 -25.14
CA GLU A 937 -5.28 -15.30 -23.83
C GLU A 937 -4.40 -14.38 -22.97
N ASP A 938 -3.38 -13.78 -23.56
CA ASP A 938 -2.51 -12.82 -22.89
C ASP A 938 -3.25 -11.52 -22.54
N CYS A 939 -4.13 -11.00 -23.41
CA CYS A 939 -4.98 -9.85 -23.06
C CYS A 939 -5.86 -10.12 -21.83
N LEU A 940 -6.40 -11.33 -21.68
CA LEU A 940 -7.20 -11.74 -20.52
C LEU A 940 -6.33 -11.90 -19.28
N LYS A 941 -5.17 -12.54 -19.42
CA LYS A 941 -4.23 -12.80 -18.34
C LYS A 941 -3.61 -11.53 -17.78
N HIS A 942 -3.41 -10.53 -18.63
CA HIS A 942 -2.64 -9.32 -18.32
C HIS A 942 -3.49 -8.05 -18.25
N ASP A 943 -4.82 -8.16 -18.31
CA ASP A 943 -5.76 -7.04 -18.28
C ASP A 943 -5.38 -5.90 -19.25
N VAL A 944 -5.21 -6.27 -20.53
CA VAL A 944 -4.92 -5.33 -21.64
C VAL A 944 -6.18 -5.21 -22.54
N PRO A 945 -7.29 -4.65 -22.03
CA PRO A 945 -8.60 -4.76 -22.68
C PRO A 945 -8.65 -4.10 -24.06
N HIS A 946 -7.92 -3.01 -24.27
CA HIS A 946 -7.92 -2.27 -25.55
C HIS A 946 -7.23 -3.01 -26.71
N MET A 947 -6.46 -4.08 -26.45
CA MET A 947 -5.91 -4.95 -27.50
C MET A 947 -6.74 -6.22 -27.69
N ARG A 948 -7.68 -6.51 -26.77
CA ARG A 948 -8.50 -7.72 -26.79
C ARG A 948 -9.43 -7.76 -27.99
N ASN A 949 -10.08 -6.65 -28.32
CA ASN A 949 -10.93 -6.55 -29.51
C ASN A 949 -10.15 -6.81 -30.80
N VAL A 950 -8.89 -6.38 -30.87
CA VAL A 950 -8.01 -6.65 -32.02
C VAL A 950 -7.77 -8.16 -32.13
N ALA A 951 -7.32 -8.82 -31.06
CA ALA A 951 -7.06 -10.25 -31.04
C ALA A 951 -8.32 -11.09 -31.35
N LEU A 952 -9.47 -10.74 -30.74
CA LEU A 952 -10.77 -11.36 -31.02
C LEU A 952 -11.16 -11.23 -32.48
N SER A 953 -11.01 -10.03 -33.06
CA SER A 953 -11.31 -9.80 -34.47
C SER A 953 -10.44 -10.66 -35.39
N HIS A 954 -9.14 -10.74 -35.11
CA HIS A 954 -8.21 -11.51 -35.92
C HIS A 954 -8.50 -13.01 -35.85
N LEU A 955 -8.71 -13.54 -34.64
CA LEU A 955 -9.05 -14.95 -34.42
C LEU A 955 -10.40 -15.32 -35.04
N GLY A 956 -11.41 -14.48 -34.83
CA GLY A 956 -12.75 -14.67 -35.38
C GLY A 956 -12.75 -14.69 -36.91
N TYR A 957 -12.05 -13.73 -37.52
CA TYR A 957 -11.94 -13.64 -38.98
C TYR A 957 -11.19 -14.84 -39.58
N ALA A 958 -10.06 -15.24 -38.98
CA ALA A 958 -9.34 -16.44 -39.42
C ALA A 958 -10.22 -17.69 -39.40
N ARG A 959 -11.01 -17.89 -38.34
CA ARG A 959 -11.92 -19.04 -38.20
C ARG A 959 -13.04 -19.03 -39.23
N VAL A 960 -13.65 -17.87 -39.47
CA VAL A 960 -14.66 -17.71 -40.53
C VAL A 960 -14.09 -18.12 -41.89
N MET A 961 -12.90 -17.60 -42.25
CA MET A 961 -12.28 -17.86 -43.55
C MET A 961 -11.82 -19.32 -43.72
N LEU A 962 -11.53 -20.01 -42.61
CA LEU A 962 -11.29 -21.46 -42.57
C LEU A 962 -12.57 -22.31 -42.57
N GLY A 963 -13.73 -21.73 -42.86
CA GLY A 963 -15.00 -22.45 -42.96
C GLY A 963 -15.64 -22.79 -41.60
N ARG A 964 -15.27 -22.10 -40.52
CA ARG A 964 -15.82 -22.29 -39.16
C ARG A 964 -16.58 -21.05 -38.66
N PRO A 965 -17.67 -20.63 -39.33
CA PRO A 965 -18.42 -19.43 -38.96
C PRO A 965 -19.07 -19.53 -37.57
N ALA A 966 -19.48 -20.73 -37.13
CA ALA A 966 -20.06 -20.94 -35.80
C ALA A 966 -19.08 -20.57 -34.66
N ASP A 967 -17.78 -20.80 -34.87
CA ASP A 967 -16.74 -20.50 -33.90
C ASP A 967 -16.16 -19.08 -34.02
N GLY A 968 -16.32 -18.46 -35.19
CA GLY A 968 -15.72 -17.17 -35.53
C GLY A 968 -16.66 -15.98 -35.34
N LEU A 969 -17.94 -16.10 -35.69
CA LEU A 969 -18.92 -15.02 -35.59
C LEU A 969 -19.10 -14.48 -34.16
N PRO A 970 -19.21 -15.32 -33.11
CA PRO A 970 -19.31 -14.80 -31.74
C PRO A 970 -18.11 -13.94 -31.34
N LEU A 971 -16.89 -14.32 -31.78
CA LEU A 971 -15.67 -13.56 -31.49
C LEU A 971 -15.65 -12.21 -32.23
N LEU A 972 -16.11 -12.18 -33.49
CA LEU A 972 -16.21 -10.94 -34.27
C LEU A 972 -17.26 -9.99 -33.66
N ALA A 973 -18.41 -10.51 -33.24
CA ALA A 973 -19.46 -9.73 -32.58
C ALA A 973 -18.97 -9.15 -31.25
N GLU A 974 -18.30 -9.96 -30.43
CA GLU A 974 -17.70 -9.52 -29.17
C GLU A 974 -16.64 -8.42 -29.39
N ALA A 975 -15.81 -8.53 -30.44
CA ALA A 975 -14.83 -7.50 -30.77
C ALA A 975 -15.46 -6.13 -31.09
N VAL A 976 -16.56 -6.13 -31.84
CA VAL A 976 -17.31 -4.90 -32.19
C VAL A 976 -17.98 -4.31 -30.94
N GLU A 977 -18.62 -5.15 -30.12
CA GLU A 977 -19.29 -4.72 -28.88
C GLU A 977 -18.29 -4.09 -27.91
N GLN A 978 -17.13 -4.74 -27.68
CA GLN A 978 -16.09 -4.21 -26.80
C GLN A 978 -15.56 -2.86 -27.26
N SER A 979 -15.26 -2.73 -28.56
CA SER A 979 -14.79 -1.47 -29.13
C SER A 979 -15.84 -0.35 -28.98
N GLY A 980 -17.12 -0.66 -29.17
CA GLY A 980 -18.22 0.27 -28.95
C GLY A 980 -18.36 0.71 -27.49
N ALA A 981 -18.29 -0.23 -26.55
CA ALA A 981 -18.39 0.03 -25.11
C ALA A 981 -17.26 0.94 -24.59
N MET A 982 -16.03 0.77 -25.13
CA MET A 982 -14.87 1.60 -24.79
C MET A 982 -14.93 3.01 -25.41
N LYS A 983 -15.86 3.27 -26.33
CA LYS A 983 -15.94 4.52 -27.12
C LYS A 983 -14.65 4.81 -27.91
N ILE A 984 -13.87 3.77 -28.23
CA ILE A 984 -12.68 3.86 -29.06
C ILE A 984 -13.13 3.73 -30.52
N ARG A 985 -12.89 4.78 -31.31
CA ARG A 985 -13.21 4.82 -32.75
C ARG A 985 -12.11 4.25 -33.62
N ALA A 986 -10.85 4.35 -33.17
CA ALA A 986 -9.70 3.82 -33.88
C ALA A 986 -9.92 2.35 -34.30
N GLY A 987 -9.88 2.10 -35.61
CA GLY A 987 -10.03 0.75 -36.19
C GLY A 987 -11.43 0.14 -36.11
N HIS A 988 -12.43 0.83 -35.53
CA HIS A 988 -13.76 0.29 -35.33
C HIS A 988 -14.44 -0.16 -36.63
N SER A 989 -14.30 0.65 -37.70
CA SER A 989 -14.79 0.33 -39.04
C SER A 989 -14.26 -1.01 -39.57
N VAL A 990 -13.01 -1.38 -39.24
CA VAL A 990 -12.40 -2.66 -39.66
C VAL A 990 -13.04 -3.85 -38.96
N TRP A 991 -13.36 -3.71 -37.67
CA TRP A 991 -13.97 -4.78 -36.89
C TRP A 991 -15.39 -5.07 -37.41
N GLU A 992 -16.16 -4.03 -37.71
CA GLU A 992 -17.50 -4.14 -38.32
C GLU A 992 -17.43 -4.74 -39.73
N LEU A 993 -16.46 -4.36 -40.57
CA LEU A 993 -16.29 -4.95 -41.90
C LEU A 993 -15.98 -6.45 -41.85
N ARG A 994 -15.11 -6.88 -40.95
CA ARG A 994 -14.82 -8.31 -40.76
C ARG A 994 -16.04 -9.08 -40.26
N LEU A 995 -16.85 -8.48 -39.39
CA LEU A 995 -18.11 -9.07 -38.95
C LEU A 995 -19.12 -9.16 -40.11
N ALA A 996 -19.23 -8.13 -40.94
CA ALA A 996 -20.10 -8.13 -42.12
C ALA A 996 -19.67 -9.21 -43.13
N GLU A 997 -18.38 -9.35 -43.40
CA GLU A 997 -17.84 -10.45 -44.21
C GLU A 997 -18.14 -11.81 -43.58
N GLY A 998 -18.04 -11.93 -42.25
CA GLY A 998 -18.42 -13.15 -41.53
C GLY A 998 -19.90 -13.51 -41.68
N TYR A 999 -20.79 -12.52 -41.57
CA TYR A 999 -22.22 -12.72 -41.82
C TYR A 999 -22.47 -13.15 -43.25
N LEU A 1000 -21.75 -12.55 -44.21
CA LEU A 1000 -21.85 -12.96 -45.59
C LEU A 1000 -21.43 -14.42 -45.78
N VAL A 1001 -20.27 -14.85 -45.26
CA VAL A 1001 -19.83 -16.25 -45.31
C VAL A 1001 -20.86 -17.20 -44.68
N ALA A 1002 -21.51 -16.79 -43.59
CA ALA A 1002 -22.56 -17.57 -42.91
C ALA A 1002 -23.95 -17.52 -43.58
N GLY A 1003 -24.10 -16.84 -44.72
CA GLY A 1003 -25.37 -16.72 -45.45
C GLY A 1003 -26.35 -15.69 -44.88
N ARG A 1004 -25.93 -14.84 -43.94
CA ARG A 1004 -26.73 -13.81 -43.26
C ARG A 1004 -26.62 -12.47 -43.98
N ALA A 1005 -27.04 -12.42 -45.25
CA ALA A 1005 -26.82 -11.28 -46.13
C ALA A 1005 -27.55 -9.98 -45.70
N GLY A 1006 -28.69 -10.07 -45.01
CA GLY A 1006 -29.42 -8.90 -44.49
C GLY A 1006 -28.61 -8.15 -43.43
N GLU A 1007 -28.11 -8.88 -42.43
CA GLU A 1007 -27.30 -8.30 -41.35
C GLU A 1007 -25.95 -7.77 -41.85
N ALA A 1008 -25.36 -8.46 -42.83
CA ALA A 1008 -24.15 -7.97 -43.50
C ALA A 1008 -24.39 -6.63 -44.22
N LEU A 1009 -25.57 -6.44 -44.83
CA LEU A 1009 -25.93 -5.22 -45.56
C LEU A 1009 -26.13 -4.04 -44.62
N ASP A 1010 -26.95 -4.20 -43.58
CA ASP A 1010 -27.26 -3.13 -42.62
C ASP A 1010 -25.98 -2.61 -41.97
N LEU A 1011 -25.09 -3.53 -41.58
CA LEU A 1011 -23.79 -3.19 -41.00
C LEU A 1011 -22.87 -2.47 -42.00
N SER A 1012 -22.76 -3.00 -43.23
CA SER A 1012 -21.85 -2.44 -44.24
C SER A 1012 -22.25 -1.05 -44.73
N LEU A 1013 -23.55 -0.75 -44.82
CA LEU A 1013 -24.05 0.59 -45.15
C LEU A 1013 -23.66 1.62 -44.08
N GLY A 1014 -23.83 1.26 -42.80
CA GLY A 1014 -23.42 2.10 -41.68
C GLY A 1014 -21.90 2.32 -41.61
N VAL A 1015 -21.09 1.33 -42.03
CA VAL A 1015 -19.64 1.51 -42.16
C VAL A 1015 -19.30 2.45 -43.32
N LEU A 1016 -19.93 2.29 -44.50
CA LEU A 1016 -19.63 3.14 -45.65
C LEU A 1016 -19.90 4.62 -45.36
N GLU A 1017 -21.06 4.95 -44.78
CA GLU A 1017 -21.38 6.33 -44.38
C GLU A 1017 -20.33 6.91 -43.42
N ARG A 1018 -19.89 6.10 -42.46
CA ARG A 1018 -18.91 6.50 -41.44
C ARG A 1018 -17.51 6.72 -42.05
N THR A 1019 -17.05 5.78 -42.86
CA THR A 1019 -15.73 5.88 -43.51
C THR A 1019 -15.65 7.09 -44.43
N GLN A 1020 -16.73 7.43 -45.14
CA GLN A 1020 -16.83 8.66 -45.93
C GLN A 1020 -16.83 9.92 -45.06
N LYS A 1021 -17.63 9.94 -43.99
CA LYS A 1021 -17.70 11.07 -43.04
C LYS A 1021 -16.35 11.39 -42.41
N TYR A 1022 -15.55 10.37 -42.10
CA TYR A 1022 -14.25 10.54 -41.42
C TYR A 1022 -13.04 10.41 -42.35
N ALA A 1023 -13.25 10.35 -43.67
CA ALA A 1023 -12.22 10.22 -44.70
C ALA A 1023 -11.29 9.00 -44.50
N GLU A 1024 -11.82 7.88 -44.04
CA GLU A 1024 -11.12 6.59 -43.90
C GLU A 1024 -11.05 5.87 -45.25
N ARG A 1025 -10.41 6.48 -46.25
CA ARG A 1025 -10.48 6.04 -47.67
C ARG A 1025 -10.04 4.59 -47.89
N GLY A 1026 -9.10 4.10 -47.08
CA GLY A 1026 -8.70 2.69 -47.11
C GLY A 1026 -9.87 1.77 -46.75
N TYR A 1027 -10.55 2.06 -45.64
CA TYR A 1027 -11.70 1.28 -45.17
C TYR A 1027 -12.95 1.51 -46.02
N GLU A 1028 -13.11 2.69 -46.63
CA GLU A 1028 -14.15 2.95 -47.64
C GLU A 1028 -14.03 1.98 -48.82
N ALA A 1029 -12.80 1.75 -49.32
CA ALA A 1029 -12.57 0.80 -50.41
C ALA A 1029 -12.93 -0.64 -50.02
N TYR A 1030 -12.61 -1.06 -48.79
CA TYR A 1030 -13.04 -2.36 -48.26
C TYR A 1030 -14.57 -2.44 -48.08
N ALA A 1031 -15.22 -1.39 -47.60
CA ALA A 1031 -16.68 -1.33 -47.44
C ALA A 1031 -17.40 -1.47 -48.78
N LEU A 1032 -16.93 -0.78 -49.81
CA LEU A 1032 -17.47 -0.90 -51.17
C LEU A 1032 -17.29 -2.32 -51.72
N ARG A 1033 -16.15 -2.97 -51.47
CA ARG A 1033 -15.91 -4.36 -51.88
C ARG A 1033 -16.87 -5.32 -51.17
N THR A 1034 -17.07 -5.18 -49.87
CA THR A 1034 -18.01 -6.01 -49.10
C THR A 1034 -19.45 -5.80 -49.55
N LEU A 1035 -19.89 -4.56 -49.79
CA LEU A 1035 -21.20 -4.26 -50.36
C LEU A 1035 -21.38 -4.88 -51.74
N ALA A 1036 -20.36 -4.84 -52.59
CA ALA A 1036 -20.40 -5.48 -53.91
C ALA A 1036 -20.61 -6.99 -53.81
N GLU A 1037 -19.93 -7.67 -52.88
CA GLU A 1037 -20.14 -9.09 -52.62
C GLU A 1037 -21.56 -9.39 -52.09
N ILE A 1038 -22.09 -8.54 -51.19
CA ILE A 1038 -23.46 -8.67 -50.66
C ILE A 1038 -24.49 -8.53 -51.80
N HIS A 1039 -24.36 -7.50 -52.64
CA HIS A 1039 -25.25 -7.28 -53.78
C HIS A 1039 -25.17 -8.41 -54.80
N THR A 1040 -23.98 -8.98 -55.01
CA THR A 1040 -23.80 -10.17 -55.88
C THR A 1040 -24.58 -11.38 -55.36
N ARG A 1041 -24.70 -11.57 -54.03
CA ARG A 1041 -25.53 -12.66 -53.47
C ARG A 1041 -27.03 -12.40 -53.52
N ARG A 1042 -27.45 -11.13 -53.67
CA ARG A 1042 -28.85 -10.73 -53.89
C ARG A 1042 -29.23 -10.68 -55.38
N PHE A 1043 -28.40 -11.25 -56.25
CA PHE A 1043 -28.66 -11.41 -57.69
C PHE A 1043 -29.97 -12.18 -57.95
N PRO A 1044 -30.75 -11.86 -59.01
CA PRO A 1044 -30.54 -10.83 -60.05
C PRO A 1044 -30.83 -9.34 -59.73
N PRO A 1045 -31.69 -8.95 -58.76
CA PRO A 1045 -32.21 -7.57 -58.68
C PRO A 1045 -31.19 -6.47 -58.30
N ALA A 1046 -29.93 -6.79 -58.01
CA ALA A 1046 -28.91 -5.82 -57.57
C ALA A 1046 -27.58 -5.87 -58.37
N ALA A 1047 -27.62 -6.38 -59.61
CA ALA A 1047 -26.40 -6.60 -60.40
C ALA A 1047 -25.67 -5.30 -60.80
N ALA A 1048 -26.40 -4.23 -61.09
CA ALA A 1048 -25.82 -2.94 -61.46
C ALA A 1048 -25.11 -2.28 -60.26
N GLU A 1049 -25.72 -2.36 -59.08
CA GLU A 1049 -25.17 -1.90 -57.81
C GLU A 1049 -23.90 -2.69 -57.44
N ALA A 1050 -23.91 -4.01 -57.63
CA ALA A 1050 -22.75 -4.86 -57.40
C ALA A 1050 -21.57 -4.49 -58.31
N GLU A 1051 -21.81 -4.30 -59.61
CA GLU A 1051 -20.76 -3.94 -60.58
C GLU A 1051 -20.20 -2.53 -60.29
N ALA A 1052 -21.08 -1.56 -60.00
CA ALA A 1052 -20.68 -0.21 -59.62
C ALA A 1052 -19.82 -0.20 -58.36
N ALA A 1053 -20.20 -0.96 -57.33
CA ALA A 1053 -19.46 -1.07 -56.08
C ALA A 1053 -18.09 -1.74 -56.28
N PHE A 1054 -17.98 -2.83 -57.05
CA PHE A 1054 -16.68 -3.45 -57.36
C PHE A 1054 -15.75 -2.50 -58.12
N ARG A 1055 -16.26 -1.79 -59.12
CA ARG A 1055 -15.47 -0.81 -59.90
C ARG A 1055 -15.05 0.37 -59.03
N GLY A 1056 -15.93 0.85 -58.15
CA GLY A 1056 -15.62 1.89 -57.17
C GLY A 1056 -14.51 1.48 -56.20
N ALA A 1057 -14.62 0.28 -55.63
CA ALA A 1057 -13.60 -0.30 -54.75
C ALA A 1057 -12.26 -0.50 -55.47
N ALA A 1058 -12.26 -1.05 -56.68
CA ALA A 1058 -11.05 -1.26 -57.49
C ALA A 1058 -10.37 0.06 -57.86
N ARG A 1059 -11.15 1.11 -58.16
CA ARG A 1059 -10.61 2.45 -58.43
C ARG A 1059 -9.89 3.01 -57.22
N LEU A 1060 -10.52 3.01 -56.04
CA LEU A 1060 -9.90 3.47 -54.80
C LEU A 1060 -8.68 2.62 -54.41
N ALA A 1061 -8.77 1.30 -54.53
CA ALA A 1061 -7.65 0.40 -54.25
C ALA A 1061 -6.45 0.68 -55.17
N ARG A 1062 -6.69 0.99 -56.45
CA ARG A 1062 -5.62 1.38 -57.39
C ARG A 1062 -5.01 2.74 -57.05
N GLU A 1063 -5.85 3.74 -56.73
CA GLU A 1063 -5.40 5.08 -56.32
C GLU A 1063 -4.53 5.02 -55.05
N LEU A 1064 -4.90 4.18 -54.08
CA LEU A 1064 -4.20 4.03 -52.80
C LEU A 1064 -3.08 2.99 -52.82
N GLY A 1065 -2.91 2.24 -53.92
CA GLY A 1065 -1.90 1.19 -54.05
C GLY A 1065 -2.20 -0.10 -53.26
N LEU A 1066 -3.45 -0.34 -52.85
CA LEU A 1066 -3.88 -1.50 -52.06
C LEU A 1066 -3.95 -2.77 -52.92
N LYS A 1067 -2.80 -3.40 -53.20
CA LYS A 1067 -2.70 -4.53 -54.14
C LYS A 1067 -3.55 -5.74 -53.74
N PRO A 1068 -3.58 -6.19 -52.47
CA PRO A 1068 -4.44 -7.31 -52.05
C PRO A 1068 -5.92 -7.00 -52.28
N LEU A 1069 -6.38 -5.81 -51.89
CA LEU A 1069 -7.77 -5.40 -52.11
C LEU A 1069 -8.13 -5.31 -53.59
N LEU A 1070 -7.23 -4.79 -54.42
CA LEU A 1070 -7.43 -4.72 -55.87
C LEU A 1070 -7.64 -6.13 -56.46
N ALA A 1071 -6.85 -7.11 -56.03
CA ALA A 1071 -7.02 -8.51 -56.43
C ALA A 1071 -8.41 -9.05 -56.05
N HIS A 1072 -8.86 -8.81 -54.81
CA HIS A 1072 -10.20 -9.22 -54.35
C HIS A 1072 -11.33 -8.56 -55.15
N CYS A 1073 -11.19 -7.27 -55.50
CA CYS A 1073 -12.19 -6.57 -56.31
C CYS A 1073 -12.32 -7.18 -57.71
N HIS A 1074 -11.19 -7.54 -58.34
CA HIS A 1074 -11.16 -8.16 -59.66
C HIS A 1074 -11.71 -9.59 -59.63
N LEU A 1075 -11.40 -10.39 -58.61
CA LEU A 1075 -11.97 -11.72 -58.44
C LEU A 1075 -13.49 -11.66 -58.23
N GLY A 1076 -13.97 -10.76 -57.38
CA GLY A 1076 -15.40 -10.55 -57.15
C GLY A 1076 -16.15 -10.07 -58.40
N LEU A 1077 -15.56 -9.14 -59.14
CA LEU A 1077 -16.10 -8.66 -60.42
C LEU A 1077 -16.16 -9.79 -61.46
N ALA A 1078 -15.13 -10.63 -61.56
CA ALA A 1078 -15.14 -11.79 -62.45
C ALA A 1078 -16.30 -12.74 -62.13
N ARG A 1079 -16.55 -13.05 -60.85
CA ARG A 1079 -17.70 -13.87 -60.41
C ARG A 1079 -19.03 -13.28 -60.85
N LEU A 1080 -19.23 -11.98 -60.68
CA LEU A 1080 -20.43 -11.28 -61.10
C LEU A 1080 -20.61 -11.31 -62.62
N LEU A 1081 -19.54 -11.06 -63.38
CA LEU A 1081 -19.56 -11.05 -64.85
C LEU A 1081 -19.86 -12.44 -65.44
N VAL A 1082 -19.34 -13.51 -64.82
CA VAL A 1082 -19.70 -14.89 -65.17
C VAL A 1082 -21.21 -15.11 -64.97
N ALA A 1083 -21.76 -14.67 -63.83
CA ALA A 1083 -23.21 -14.79 -63.55
C ALA A 1083 -24.07 -13.99 -64.55
N LEU A 1084 -23.56 -12.88 -65.08
CA LEU A 1084 -24.18 -12.06 -66.12
C LEU A 1084 -23.97 -12.57 -67.55
N GLY A 1085 -23.19 -13.64 -67.76
CA GLY A 1085 -22.88 -14.18 -69.09
C GLY A 1085 -21.85 -13.38 -69.90
N ARG A 1086 -21.17 -12.39 -69.29
CA ARG A 1086 -20.15 -11.53 -69.93
C ARG A 1086 -18.77 -12.17 -69.89
N SER A 1087 -18.61 -13.28 -70.60
CA SER A 1087 -17.46 -14.19 -70.47
C SER A 1087 -16.10 -13.55 -70.82
N SER A 1088 -16.04 -12.68 -71.85
CA SER A 1088 -14.79 -12.00 -72.22
C SER A 1088 -14.30 -11.05 -71.12
N GLU A 1089 -15.19 -10.22 -70.60
CA GLU A 1089 -14.85 -9.27 -69.53
C GLU A 1089 -14.54 -9.99 -68.21
N ALA A 1090 -15.19 -11.13 -67.95
CA ALA A 1090 -14.89 -11.99 -66.82
C ALA A 1090 -13.47 -12.56 -66.89
N GLN A 1091 -13.02 -13.00 -68.08
CA GLN A 1091 -11.66 -13.50 -68.30
C GLN A 1091 -10.61 -12.40 -68.07
N ASP A 1092 -10.84 -11.19 -68.57
CA ASP A 1092 -9.94 -10.05 -68.33
C ASP A 1092 -9.82 -9.72 -66.84
N ALA A 1093 -10.95 -9.64 -66.13
CA ALA A 1093 -10.96 -9.38 -64.69
C ALA A 1093 -10.25 -10.51 -63.91
N LEU A 1094 -10.44 -11.77 -64.31
CA LEU A 1094 -9.86 -12.94 -63.66
C LEU A 1094 -8.34 -13.05 -63.89
N ALA A 1095 -7.86 -12.69 -65.08
CA ALA A 1095 -6.43 -12.60 -65.38
C ALA A 1095 -5.74 -11.60 -64.44
N VAL A 1096 -6.30 -10.39 -64.31
CA VAL A 1096 -5.77 -9.37 -63.40
C VAL A 1096 -5.75 -9.85 -61.95
N ALA A 1097 -6.81 -10.51 -61.47
CA ALA A 1097 -6.85 -11.05 -60.12
C ALA A 1097 -5.77 -12.12 -59.89
N THR A 1098 -5.64 -13.06 -60.83
CA THR A 1098 -4.68 -14.16 -60.77
C THR A 1098 -3.23 -13.66 -60.78
N ASP A 1099 -2.92 -12.71 -61.64
CA ASP A 1099 -1.59 -12.09 -61.71
C ASP A 1099 -1.23 -11.39 -60.40
N LEU A 1100 -2.16 -10.64 -59.80
CA LEU A 1100 -1.94 -9.99 -58.51
C LEU A 1100 -1.75 -11.01 -57.39
N TYR A 1101 -2.57 -12.07 -57.32
CA TYR A 1101 -2.41 -13.10 -56.29
C TYR A 1101 -1.07 -13.83 -56.40
N ARG A 1102 -0.62 -14.15 -57.62
CA ARG A 1102 0.70 -14.78 -57.85
C ARG A 1102 1.85 -13.84 -57.52
N ALA A 1103 1.79 -12.59 -57.98
CA ALA A 1103 2.82 -11.59 -57.74
C ALA A 1103 3.05 -11.29 -56.26
N HIS A 1104 2.00 -11.44 -55.44
CA HIS A 1104 2.03 -11.14 -54.01
C HIS A 1104 1.90 -12.40 -53.12
N ALA A 1105 2.12 -13.60 -53.65
CA ALA A 1105 2.10 -14.86 -52.90
C ALA A 1105 0.82 -15.11 -52.06
N MET A 1106 -0.34 -14.69 -52.58
CA MET A 1106 -1.65 -14.84 -51.94
C MET A 1106 -2.36 -16.11 -52.43
N THR A 1107 -1.88 -17.26 -51.98
CA THR A 1107 -2.23 -18.57 -52.57
C THR A 1107 -3.65 -19.06 -52.24
N PHE A 1108 -4.24 -18.62 -51.12
CA PHE A 1108 -5.56 -19.08 -50.66
C PHE A 1108 -6.66 -18.88 -51.71
N TRP A 1109 -6.66 -17.74 -52.39
CA TRP A 1109 -7.70 -17.39 -53.38
C TRP A 1109 -7.37 -17.83 -54.81
N LEU A 1110 -6.18 -18.38 -55.07
CA LEU A 1110 -5.83 -18.88 -56.41
C LEU A 1110 -6.69 -20.07 -56.82
N ALA A 1111 -6.99 -20.98 -55.89
CA ALA A 1111 -7.88 -22.12 -56.16
C ALA A 1111 -9.29 -21.67 -56.58
N ASP A 1112 -9.80 -20.61 -55.96
CA ASP A 1112 -11.07 -19.98 -56.29
C ASP A 1112 -11.05 -19.28 -57.66
N ALA A 1113 -9.91 -18.68 -58.03
CA ALA A 1113 -9.72 -18.05 -59.33
C ALA A 1113 -9.59 -19.10 -60.45
N ASP A 1114 -8.80 -20.15 -60.22
CA ASP A 1114 -8.60 -21.26 -61.15
C ASP A 1114 -9.91 -22.02 -61.39
N ALA A 1115 -10.74 -22.21 -60.36
CA ALA A 1115 -12.07 -22.82 -60.49
C ALA A 1115 -13.05 -22.00 -61.35
N LEU A 1116 -12.83 -20.68 -61.51
CA LEU A 1116 -13.64 -19.84 -62.41
C LEU A 1116 -13.14 -19.88 -63.87
N LEU A 1117 -11.92 -20.35 -64.10
CA LEU A 1117 -11.34 -20.53 -65.45
C LEU A 1117 -11.80 -21.85 -66.11
N ASP A 1118 -12.23 -22.85 -65.33
CA ASP A 1118 -12.67 -24.15 -65.86
C ASP A 1118 -14.13 -24.11 -66.38
N PRO A 1119 -14.36 -24.30 -67.69
CA PRO A 1119 -15.70 -24.30 -68.28
C PRO A 1119 -16.65 -25.36 -67.71
N ALA A 1120 -16.12 -26.47 -67.17
CA ALA A 1120 -16.92 -27.59 -66.65
C ALA A 1120 -17.58 -27.25 -65.29
N THR A 1121 -16.95 -26.41 -64.48
CA THR A 1121 -17.45 -25.95 -63.17
C THR A 1121 -18.35 -24.71 -63.30
N ALA A 1122 -18.15 -23.88 -64.33
CA ALA A 1122 -19.01 -22.73 -64.63
C ALA A 1122 -20.47 -23.11 -64.98
N LEU A 1123 -20.70 -24.34 -65.46
CA LEU A 1123 -22.03 -24.89 -65.77
C LEU A 1123 -22.79 -25.39 -64.53
N SER A 1124 -22.11 -25.85 -63.47
CA SER A 1124 -22.78 -26.42 -62.28
C SER A 1124 -23.30 -25.38 -61.29
N ARG A 1125 -22.90 -24.10 -61.42
CA ARG A 1125 -23.36 -22.98 -60.58
C ARG A 1125 -24.41 -22.09 -61.25
N ARG A 1126 -24.94 -22.48 -62.42
CA ARG A 1126 -26.01 -21.75 -63.16
C ARG A 1126 -27.44 -22.03 -62.66
N THR A 1127 -27.62 -22.79 -61.59
CA THR A 1127 -28.94 -22.98 -60.95
C THR A 1127 -28.79 -22.72 -59.45
N PRO A 1128 -29.73 -21.95 -58.85
CA PRO A 1128 -29.61 -21.45 -57.47
C PRO A 1128 -29.60 -22.56 -56.43
#